data_AF-A0A4Y9PEA2-F1
#
_entry.id   AF-A0A4Y9PEA2-F1
#
_cell.length_a   1.000
_cell.length_b   1.000
_cell.length_c   1.000
_cell.angle_alpha   90.00
_cell.angle_beta   90.00
_cell.angle_gamma   90.00
#
_symmetry.space_group_name_H-M   'P 1'
#
loop_
_entity.id
_entity.type
_entity.pdbx_description
1 polymer ?
#
loop_
_entity_poly.entity_id
_entity_poly.type
_entity_poly.pdbx_seq_one_letter_code
_entity_poly.pdbx_strand_id
1 'polypeptide(L)'
;MRGIARRIRPSGQTLIVLAVIAVLLAIGVVLGLPFLHQGPFLPSATLPWWVLAIAFAVTETCVLHIQRSREARSVSMSELPLVLGLFFASPVALFAGRLLGCAATLVGLRRAAPLKTFFNLALFTAETAVSLAVFSTVSSWGGGHIVLTWAGAYAAAFAANVLGGCAIGLVIAVHDGRLRPRALLEEAFGGQAAVPMVVTVGLVAVTSLDASAESAWLLAGFGLLLLLAYRAYASLADRHLNLERLYRFSQLVSTSPEIDQVMSTVLGEARELLRSDRASAAFVGPDGGLIARVRLGASGRLARSEEPSTPEDDWVLQHVVAGGQPLLMPRTTRDPDARRWLATYGMREAVAVPLKGGTGVVGVLVVADRQGEVRTFEQNDVLLLETVANQAGVALRNGELIGQLRHEALHDALTGLPNRTNLQRRLGSALDDVRTGRTTGAAVMILDLDDFKEVNDTLGHQQGDLLLVEVAARLTAAVGAAGSVARLGGDEFAILVPDSADENRVLRVGRRVLRALEQPVSLDGLEVEVGGSMGIALAPAHADDPAALLKRADMAMYDAKTSTRGLRLYEPELDTNNPRRLTLVSELRTALQSGGIQVHVQPQGRLSGGQVVQVEALARWRHPELGNIAPDEFIPIAERSGLIGPLTTYVLDSSLAACAQWRANGHDIGVAVNLSTRSLHDADLVEEVDRLLRRHGVPAHRLTLEVTEGSVMADPARAVALLHRLRDLGVRLSVDDFGTGYSSLSYLKRLPVQEVKIDRSFITSLREGSEDVAIVRAIVDLGRHLQLEVVAEGIEDQETWDLLASMGCDLGQGWHLGRPMPSEELQPWLRTRDSARSRGGLRAV
;
A
#
# COMPACT_ATOMS: atom_id res chain seq x y z
N MET A 1 -24.27 -33.59 35.42
CA MET A 1 -24.88 -33.00 36.63
C MET A 1 -24.24 -31.67 36.94
N ARG A 2 -25.07 -30.62 37.05
CA ARG A 2 -24.84 -29.29 37.70
C ARG A 2 -23.74 -28.40 37.05
N GLY A 3 -23.99 -27.16 36.64
CA GLY A 3 -25.12 -26.27 36.88
C GLY A 3 -25.27 -25.28 35.73
N ILE A 4 -26.45 -25.37 35.12
CA ILE A 4 -27.11 -24.35 34.32
C ILE A 4 -26.99 -23.01 35.05
N ALA A 5 -26.17 -22.10 34.50
CA ALA A 5 -26.20 -20.70 34.88
C ALA A 5 -27.61 -20.19 34.55
N ARG A 6 -28.44 -20.08 35.58
CA ARG A 6 -29.76 -19.47 35.53
C ARG A 6 -29.62 -18.07 34.92
N ARG A 7 -29.95 -17.94 33.63
CA ARG A 7 -30.55 -16.70 33.12
C ARG A 7 -31.77 -16.46 34.01
N ILE A 8 -31.66 -15.51 34.92
CA ILE A 8 -32.75 -15.07 35.78
C ILE A 8 -33.87 -14.64 34.83
N ARG A 9 -34.98 -15.38 34.86
CA ARG A 9 -36.20 -15.02 34.13
C ARG A 9 -36.59 -13.58 34.52
N PRO A 10 -37.18 -12.77 33.61
CA PRO A 10 -37.53 -11.36 33.85
C PRO A 10 -38.39 -11.08 35.11
N SER A 11 -38.97 -12.11 35.73
CA SER A 11 -39.66 -12.01 37.03
C SER A 11 -38.73 -11.72 38.22
N GLY A 12 -37.47 -12.13 38.19
CA GLY A 12 -36.54 -11.98 39.33
C GLY A 12 -36.01 -10.56 39.52
N GLN A 13 -35.66 -9.87 38.44
CA GLN A 13 -35.19 -8.48 38.49
C GLN A 13 -36.29 -7.53 38.95
N THR A 14 -37.52 -7.74 38.47
CA THR A 14 -38.71 -6.97 38.89
C THR A 14 -38.97 -7.10 40.39
N LEU A 15 -38.82 -8.30 40.95
CA LEU A 15 -38.98 -8.57 42.39
C LEU A 15 -37.97 -7.81 43.25
N ILE A 16 -36.72 -7.71 42.78
CA ILE A 16 -35.68 -6.96 43.49
C ILE A 16 -35.96 -5.46 43.45
N VAL A 17 -36.37 -4.91 42.29
CA VAL A 17 -36.77 -3.50 42.20
C VAL A 17 -37.95 -3.20 43.14
N LEU A 18 -38.95 -4.08 43.21
CA LEU A 18 -40.06 -3.95 44.17
C LEU A 18 -39.61 -4.00 45.63
N ALA A 19 -38.61 -4.84 45.97
CA ALA A 19 -38.04 -4.88 47.31
C ALA A 19 -37.29 -3.57 47.65
N VAL A 20 -36.54 -3.00 46.70
CA VAL A 20 -35.89 -1.69 46.89
C VAL A 20 -36.92 -0.59 47.09
N ILE A 21 -38.01 -0.59 46.31
CA ILE A 21 -39.14 0.34 46.50
C ILE A 21 -39.70 0.23 47.91
N ALA A 22 -39.94 -0.99 48.41
CA ALA A 22 -40.47 -1.20 49.75
C ALA A 22 -39.52 -0.68 50.84
N VAL A 23 -38.21 -0.89 50.70
CA VAL A 23 -37.20 -0.36 51.63
C VAL A 23 -37.18 1.17 51.61
N LEU A 24 -37.22 1.80 50.44
CA LEU A 24 -37.25 3.27 50.32
C LEU A 24 -38.51 3.85 50.98
N LEU A 25 -39.68 3.24 50.76
CA LEU A 25 -40.91 3.65 51.43
C LEU A 25 -40.83 3.47 52.95
N ALA A 26 -40.24 2.37 53.43
CA ALA A 26 -40.03 2.14 54.86
C ALA A 26 -39.12 3.20 55.48
N ILE A 27 -38.02 3.57 54.81
CA ILE A 27 -37.15 4.68 55.22
C ILE A 27 -37.95 5.98 55.28
N GLY A 28 -38.75 6.26 54.24
CA GLY A 28 -39.62 7.43 54.15
C GLY A 28 -40.58 7.55 55.35
N VAL A 29 -41.23 6.45 55.71
CA VAL A 29 -42.17 6.41 56.85
C VAL A 29 -41.44 6.53 58.18
N VAL A 30 -40.43 5.69 58.44
CA VAL A 30 -39.74 5.63 59.74
C VAL A 30 -39.05 6.95 60.08
N LEU A 31 -38.41 7.58 59.10
CA LEU A 31 -37.69 8.84 59.32
C LEU A 31 -38.59 10.08 59.17
N GLY A 32 -39.66 10.01 58.39
CA GLY A 32 -40.54 11.16 58.14
C GLY A 32 -41.62 11.37 59.21
N LEU A 33 -42.23 10.27 59.69
CA LEU A 33 -43.38 10.31 60.61
C LEU A 33 -43.16 11.15 61.89
N PRO A 34 -41.99 11.08 62.57
CA PRO A 34 -41.75 11.84 63.81
C PRO A 34 -41.84 13.35 63.64
N PHE A 35 -41.67 13.85 62.42
CA PHE A 35 -41.57 15.29 62.14
C PHE A 35 -42.84 15.87 61.50
N LEU A 36 -43.82 15.06 61.10
CA LEU A 36 -45.00 15.54 60.35
C LEU A 36 -45.85 16.59 61.08
N HIS A 37 -45.82 16.60 62.42
CA HIS A 37 -46.55 17.55 63.25
C HIS A 37 -45.83 18.88 63.44
N GLN A 38 -44.60 19.03 62.96
CA GLN A 38 -43.82 20.27 63.12
C GLN A 38 -44.32 21.37 62.17
N GLY A 39 -44.23 22.62 62.62
CA GLY A 39 -44.41 23.80 61.77
C GLY A 39 -43.19 24.05 60.87
N PRO A 40 -43.24 25.08 60.00
CA PRO A 40 -42.06 25.55 59.28
C PRO A 40 -40.98 26.01 60.27
N PHE A 41 -39.71 25.78 59.93
CA PHE A 41 -38.57 26.13 60.78
C PHE A 41 -38.43 27.66 60.94
N LEU A 42 -38.61 28.40 59.84
CA LEU A 42 -38.74 29.86 59.81
C LEU A 42 -40.20 30.24 59.50
N PRO A 43 -40.96 30.78 60.48
CA PRO A 43 -42.36 31.16 60.27
C PRO A 43 -42.53 32.53 59.60
N SER A 44 -41.43 33.26 59.32
CA SER A 44 -41.42 34.59 58.67
C SER A 44 -42.08 34.59 57.30
N ALA A 45 -41.96 33.48 56.56
CA ALA A 45 -42.66 33.21 55.32
C ALA A 45 -43.10 31.74 55.29
N THR A 46 -44.34 31.46 54.87
CA THR A 46 -44.82 30.08 54.73
C THR A 46 -44.94 29.72 53.25
N LEU A 47 -44.18 28.71 52.81
CA LEU A 47 -44.27 28.21 51.44
C LEU A 47 -45.37 27.15 51.35
N PRO A 48 -46.45 27.39 50.58
CA PRO A 48 -47.49 26.41 50.40
C PRO A 48 -47.02 25.27 49.48
N TRP A 49 -47.59 24.08 49.66
CA TRP A 49 -47.20 22.87 48.94
C TRP A 49 -47.23 23.03 47.41
N TRP A 50 -48.12 23.86 46.86
CA TRP A 50 -48.25 24.05 45.41
C TRP A 50 -47.11 24.87 44.81
N VAL A 51 -46.53 25.82 45.56
CA VAL A 51 -45.32 26.56 45.13
C VAL A 51 -44.14 25.60 45.05
N LEU A 52 -43.98 24.75 46.07
CA LEU A 52 -42.95 23.71 46.06
C LEU A 52 -43.18 22.71 44.92
N ALA A 53 -44.43 22.32 44.64
CA ALA A 53 -44.74 21.42 43.53
C ALA A 53 -44.31 21.99 42.17
N ILE A 54 -44.57 23.28 41.93
CA ILE A 54 -44.12 23.96 40.71
C ILE A 54 -42.59 24.00 40.67
N ALA A 55 -41.94 24.38 41.78
CA ALA A 55 -40.48 24.47 41.83
C ALA A 55 -39.81 23.12 41.58
N PHE A 56 -40.27 22.05 42.23
CA PHE A 56 -39.78 20.68 41.99
C PHE A 56 -40.05 20.22 40.55
N ALA A 57 -41.21 20.52 39.97
CA ALA A 57 -41.50 20.19 38.58
C ALA A 57 -40.55 20.91 37.61
N VAL A 58 -40.28 22.20 37.82
CA VAL A 58 -39.35 22.97 36.99
C VAL A 58 -37.93 22.40 37.09
N THR A 59 -37.43 22.14 38.30
CA THR A 59 -36.08 21.56 38.48
C THR A 59 -35.97 20.16 37.91
N GLU A 60 -37.04 19.34 38.02
CA GLU A 60 -37.06 17.99 37.45
C GLU A 60 -37.15 17.99 35.93
N THR A 61 -37.75 18.99 35.30
CA THR A 61 -37.74 19.11 33.83
C THR A 61 -36.38 19.54 33.28
N CYS A 62 -35.57 20.24 34.09
CA CYS A 62 -34.32 20.87 33.67
C CYS A 62 -33.10 20.20 34.33
N VAL A 63 -32.84 18.95 33.93
CA VAL A 63 -31.74 18.12 34.45
C VAL A 63 -30.54 18.14 33.50
N LEU A 64 -29.33 18.33 34.05
CA LEU A 64 -28.10 18.51 33.26
C LEU A 64 -27.43 17.17 33.03
N HIS A 65 -27.36 16.70 31.80
CA HIS A 65 -26.54 15.52 31.50
C HIS A 65 -25.10 15.95 31.21
N ILE A 66 -24.25 15.97 32.24
CA ILE A 66 -22.80 16.18 32.08
C ILE A 66 -22.17 14.85 31.68
N GLN A 67 -21.60 14.78 30.48
CA GLN A 67 -20.75 13.65 30.09
C GLN A 67 -19.32 13.89 30.56
N ARG A 68 -18.85 13.07 31.50
CA ARG A 68 -17.44 13.04 31.92
C ARG A 68 -16.95 11.61 31.75
N SER A 69 -16.14 11.36 30.70
CA SER A 69 -15.48 10.08 30.43
C SER A 69 -16.44 8.86 30.44
N ARG A 70 -16.93 8.44 29.27
CA ARG A 70 -17.79 7.26 29.02
C ARG A 70 -19.10 7.14 29.83
N GLU A 71 -19.38 8.01 30.79
CA GLU A 71 -20.63 8.02 31.57
C GLU A 71 -21.32 9.38 31.51
N ALA A 72 -22.63 9.37 31.25
CA ALA A 72 -23.49 10.55 31.27
C ALA A 72 -24.10 10.70 32.67
N ARG A 73 -23.67 11.70 33.45
CA ARG A 73 -24.20 11.97 34.78
C ARG A 73 -25.24 13.08 34.73
N SER A 74 -26.42 12.81 35.27
CA SER A 74 -27.47 13.83 35.45
C SER A 74 -27.26 14.61 36.74
N VAL A 75 -27.04 15.92 36.66
CA VAL A 75 -27.10 16.83 37.81
C VAL A 75 -28.49 17.47 37.82
N SER A 76 -29.29 17.15 38.84
CA SER A 76 -30.56 17.83 39.11
C SER A 76 -30.30 19.09 39.95
N MET A 77 -31.25 20.02 39.94
CA MET A 77 -31.25 21.21 40.83
C MET A 77 -32.34 21.10 41.91
N SER A 78 -32.81 19.89 42.21
CA SER A 78 -33.87 19.62 43.18
C SER A 78 -33.51 20.01 44.62
N GLU A 79 -32.24 20.24 44.92
CA GLU A 79 -31.75 20.67 46.23
C GLU A 79 -32.20 22.11 46.54
N LEU A 80 -32.42 22.97 45.54
CA LEU A 80 -32.94 24.33 45.76
C LEU A 80 -34.33 24.35 46.40
N PRO A 81 -35.38 23.74 45.79
CA PRO A 81 -36.70 23.67 46.42
C PRO A 81 -36.70 22.84 47.69
N LEU A 82 -35.80 21.85 47.82
CA LEU A 82 -35.63 21.08 49.07
C LEU A 82 -35.14 21.98 50.21
N VAL A 83 -34.08 22.77 50.00
CA VAL A 83 -33.54 23.69 51.02
C VAL A 83 -34.59 24.75 51.37
N LEU A 84 -35.26 25.37 50.40
CA LEU A 84 -36.35 26.31 50.66
C LEU A 84 -37.48 25.67 51.48
N GLY A 85 -37.82 24.42 51.17
CA GLY A 85 -38.84 23.66 51.89
C GLY A 85 -38.45 23.29 53.32
N LEU A 86 -37.18 22.96 53.59
CA LEU A 86 -36.69 22.67 54.94
C LEU A 86 -36.81 23.88 55.88
N PHE A 87 -36.67 25.10 55.36
CA PHE A 87 -36.76 26.33 56.15
C PHE A 87 -38.19 26.88 56.24
N PHE A 88 -38.92 27.03 55.12
CA PHE A 88 -40.18 27.79 55.07
C PHE A 88 -41.45 26.95 54.93
N ALA A 89 -41.36 25.64 54.74
CA ALA A 89 -42.55 24.79 54.57
C ALA A 89 -42.74 23.88 55.79
N SER A 90 -44.00 23.56 56.09
CA SER A 90 -44.26 22.45 57.00
C SER A 90 -43.80 21.14 56.34
N PRO A 91 -43.39 20.13 57.12
CA PRO A 91 -43.02 18.81 56.59
C PRO A 91 -44.08 18.23 55.66
N VAL A 92 -45.37 18.37 56.00
CA VAL A 92 -46.48 17.92 55.16
C VAL A 92 -46.50 18.66 53.81
N ALA A 93 -46.28 19.98 53.81
CA ALA A 93 -46.24 20.76 52.57
C ALA A 93 -45.03 20.40 51.70
N LEU A 94 -43.88 20.10 52.31
CA LEU A 94 -42.67 19.64 51.61
C LEU A 94 -42.87 18.26 50.94
N PHE A 95 -43.42 17.29 51.68
CA PHE A 95 -43.75 15.98 51.11
C PHE A 95 -44.78 16.09 49.98
N ALA A 96 -45.88 16.83 50.20
CA ALA A 96 -46.91 17.02 49.18
C ALA A 96 -46.38 17.73 47.94
N GLY A 97 -45.59 18.80 48.13
CA GLY A 97 -44.97 19.55 47.05
C GLY A 97 -44.05 18.68 46.18
N ARG A 98 -43.11 17.97 46.81
CA ARG A 98 -42.16 17.12 46.08
C ARG A 98 -42.86 15.99 45.34
N LEU A 99 -43.79 15.29 46.00
CA LEU A 99 -44.49 14.15 45.38
C LEU A 99 -45.36 14.59 44.19
N LEU A 100 -46.17 15.63 44.36
CA LEU A 100 -47.08 16.08 43.31
C LEU A 100 -46.32 16.70 42.13
N GLY A 101 -45.30 17.51 42.40
CA GLY A 101 -44.46 18.13 41.36
C GLY A 101 -43.68 17.10 40.54
N CYS A 102 -43.03 16.14 41.21
CA CYS A 102 -42.29 15.08 40.54
C CYS A 102 -43.23 14.11 39.81
N ALA A 103 -44.39 13.75 40.39
CA ALA A 103 -45.36 12.87 39.74
C ALA A 103 -45.95 13.49 38.46
N ALA A 104 -46.32 14.78 38.51
CA ALA A 104 -46.81 15.51 37.34
C ALA A 104 -45.77 15.51 36.21
N THR A 105 -44.49 15.66 36.55
CA THR A 105 -43.38 15.63 35.59
C THR A 105 -43.16 14.23 35.00
N LEU A 106 -43.12 13.20 35.85
CA LEU A 106 -42.86 11.82 35.44
C LEU A 106 -44.01 11.24 34.59
N VAL A 107 -45.25 11.51 34.97
CA VAL A 107 -46.45 10.96 34.31
C VAL A 107 -46.87 11.82 33.11
N GLY A 108 -47.00 13.14 33.31
CA GLY A 108 -47.56 14.05 32.30
C GLY A 108 -46.56 14.40 31.20
N LEU A 109 -45.35 14.84 31.57
CA LEU A 109 -44.36 15.34 30.62
C LEU A 109 -43.43 14.23 30.09
N ARG A 110 -42.93 13.35 30.97
CA ARG A 110 -41.96 12.31 30.61
C ARG A 110 -42.59 10.97 30.22
N ARG A 111 -43.89 10.77 30.47
CA ARG A 111 -44.64 9.52 30.20
C ARG A 111 -43.86 8.27 30.64
N ALA A 112 -43.27 8.31 31.83
CA ALA A 112 -42.39 7.25 32.32
C ALA A 112 -43.17 5.96 32.58
N ALA A 113 -42.51 4.81 32.36
CA ALA A 113 -43.09 3.49 32.65
C ALA A 113 -43.56 3.39 34.12
N PRO A 114 -44.66 2.66 34.42
CA PRO A 114 -45.23 2.61 35.76
C PRO A 114 -44.22 2.22 36.85
N LEU A 115 -43.44 1.16 36.63
CA LEU A 115 -42.44 0.68 37.59
C LEU A 115 -41.36 1.71 37.91
N LYS A 116 -40.87 2.43 36.89
CA LYS A 116 -39.88 3.51 37.05
C LYS A 116 -40.46 4.70 37.80
N THR A 117 -41.73 5.02 37.54
CA THR A 117 -42.45 6.09 38.24
C THR A 117 -42.61 5.77 39.72
N PHE A 118 -43.03 4.55 40.07
CA PHE A 118 -43.13 4.11 41.46
C PHE A 118 -41.78 4.13 42.18
N PHE A 119 -40.72 3.67 41.52
CA PHE A 119 -39.38 3.72 42.06
C PHE A 119 -38.91 5.14 42.37
N ASN A 120 -39.02 6.05 41.41
CA ASN A 120 -38.60 7.44 41.59
C ASN A 120 -39.42 8.13 42.69
N LEU A 121 -40.72 7.88 42.76
CA LEU A 121 -41.58 8.49 43.77
C LEU A 121 -41.25 7.97 45.19
N ALA A 122 -40.97 6.67 45.32
CA ALA A 122 -40.49 6.08 46.58
C ALA A 122 -39.13 6.65 46.99
N LEU A 123 -38.21 6.83 46.03
CA LEU A 123 -36.90 7.43 46.27
C LEU A 123 -37.02 8.87 46.75
N PHE A 124 -37.80 9.71 46.07
CA PHE A 124 -38.03 11.10 46.48
C PHE A 124 -38.67 11.20 47.86
N THR A 125 -39.54 10.25 48.22
CA THR A 125 -40.11 10.18 49.59
C THR A 125 -39.01 9.92 50.61
N ALA A 126 -38.18 8.91 50.37
CA ALA A 126 -37.10 8.51 51.27
C ALA A 126 -36.06 9.63 51.44
N GLU A 127 -35.65 10.26 50.34
CA GLU A 127 -34.71 11.39 50.35
C GLU A 127 -35.27 12.57 51.15
N THR A 128 -36.55 12.90 50.98
CA THR A 128 -37.19 14.00 51.74
C THR A 128 -37.21 13.70 53.23
N ALA A 129 -37.55 12.46 53.59
CA ALA A 129 -37.56 12.02 54.99
C ALA A 129 -36.16 12.06 55.62
N VAL A 130 -35.14 11.59 54.89
CA VAL A 130 -33.74 11.65 55.33
C VAL A 130 -33.28 13.09 55.48
N SER A 131 -33.55 13.96 54.49
CA SER A 131 -33.17 15.37 54.58
C SER A 131 -33.82 16.06 55.77
N LEU A 132 -35.12 15.81 55.99
CA LEU A 132 -35.84 16.39 57.12
C LEU A 132 -35.26 15.92 58.46
N ALA A 133 -35.06 14.61 58.63
CA ALA A 133 -34.53 14.04 59.86
C ALA A 133 -33.10 14.50 60.16
N VAL A 134 -32.24 14.58 59.13
CA VAL A 134 -30.87 15.09 59.27
C VAL A 134 -30.87 16.58 59.59
N PHE A 135 -31.68 17.38 58.88
CA PHE A 135 -31.78 18.82 59.13
C PHE A 135 -32.27 19.12 60.54
N SER A 136 -33.35 18.47 60.99
CA SER A 136 -33.92 18.66 62.33
C SER A 136 -32.96 18.23 63.43
N THR A 137 -32.21 17.14 63.23
CA THR A 137 -31.24 16.64 64.21
C THR A 137 -30.06 17.60 64.33
N VAL A 138 -29.44 17.98 63.21
CA VAL A 138 -28.25 18.85 63.20
C VAL A 138 -28.60 20.27 63.66
N SER A 139 -29.76 20.80 63.28
CA SER A 139 -30.21 22.12 63.74
C SER A 139 -30.51 22.13 65.25
N SER A 140 -31.00 21.02 65.81
CA SER A 140 -31.24 20.89 67.26
C SER A 140 -29.98 21.01 68.11
N TRP A 141 -28.81 20.63 67.57
CA TRP A 141 -27.53 20.69 68.30
C TRP A 141 -27.04 22.12 68.53
N GLY A 142 -27.49 23.06 67.70
CA GLY A 142 -26.99 24.42 67.70
C GLY A 142 -27.73 25.41 68.59
N GLY A 143 -28.80 25.03 69.28
CA GLY A 143 -29.52 25.93 70.19
C GLY A 143 -29.95 27.27 69.57
N GLY A 144 -30.16 27.33 68.25
CA GLY A 144 -30.48 28.57 67.52
C GLY A 144 -29.30 29.24 66.79
N HIS A 145 -28.09 28.68 66.81
CA HIS A 145 -26.96 29.19 66.02
C HIS A 145 -27.19 28.97 64.51
N ILE A 146 -27.29 30.08 63.77
CA ILE A 146 -27.58 30.09 62.32
C ILE A 146 -26.57 29.25 61.50
N VAL A 147 -25.29 29.24 61.89
CA VAL A 147 -24.25 28.47 61.20
C VAL A 147 -24.50 26.96 61.26
N LEU A 148 -25.00 26.45 62.38
CA LEU A 148 -25.34 25.03 62.53
C LEU A 148 -26.61 24.66 61.75
N THR A 149 -27.53 25.61 61.55
CA THR A 149 -28.69 25.40 60.66
C THR A 149 -28.28 25.33 59.19
N TRP A 150 -27.32 26.16 58.76
CA TRP A 150 -26.73 26.07 57.41
C TRP A 150 -25.99 24.75 57.22
N ALA A 151 -25.19 24.34 58.21
CA ALA A 151 -24.52 23.03 58.20
C ALA A 151 -25.54 21.88 58.13
N GLY A 152 -26.68 22.00 58.80
CA GLY A 152 -27.80 21.07 58.71
C GLY A 152 -28.36 20.94 57.29
N ALA A 153 -28.48 22.05 56.55
CA ALA A 153 -28.95 22.03 55.17
C ALA A 153 -27.97 21.31 54.22
N TYR A 154 -26.66 21.54 54.40
CA TYR A 154 -25.63 20.79 53.66
C TYR A 154 -25.66 19.30 53.99
N ALA A 155 -25.73 18.94 55.28
CA ALA A 155 -25.79 17.55 55.71
C ALA A 155 -27.04 16.84 55.17
N ALA A 156 -28.19 17.53 55.18
CA ALA A 156 -29.45 17.01 54.67
C ALA A 156 -29.43 16.74 53.16
N ALA A 157 -28.87 17.67 52.37
CA ALA A 157 -28.74 17.51 50.92
C ALA A 157 -27.72 16.42 50.56
N PHE A 158 -26.60 16.35 51.29
CA PHE A 158 -25.58 15.32 51.12
C PHE A 158 -26.14 13.91 51.40
N ALA A 159 -26.82 13.73 52.53
CA ALA A 159 -27.39 12.46 52.93
C ALA A 159 -28.46 11.96 51.94
N ALA A 160 -29.32 12.85 51.43
CA ALA A 160 -30.27 12.51 50.38
C ALA A 160 -29.58 12.08 49.08
N ASN A 161 -28.56 12.81 48.63
CA ASN A 161 -27.84 12.46 47.40
C ASN A 161 -27.09 11.11 47.51
N VAL A 162 -26.51 10.80 48.68
CA VAL A 162 -25.88 9.49 48.93
C VAL A 162 -26.92 8.36 48.88
N LEU A 163 -28.10 8.57 49.47
CA LEU A 163 -29.20 7.60 49.39
C LEU A 163 -29.64 7.40 47.93
N GLY A 164 -29.82 8.49 47.19
CA GLY A 164 -30.16 8.50 45.76
C GLY A 164 -29.18 7.68 44.92
N GLY A 165 -27.89 7.98 45.01
CA GLY A 165 -26.84 7.28 44.27
C GLY A 165 -26.74 5.79 44.64
N CYS A 166 -26.87 5.45 45.93
CA CYS A 166 -26.92 4.04 46.37
C CYS A 166 -28.12 3.29 45.79
N ALA A 167 -29.31 3.90 45.81
CA ALA A 167 -30.54 3.28 45.31
C ALA A 167 -30.50 3.07 43.80
N ILE A 168 -30.06 4.09 43.05
CA ILE A 168 -29.93 4.03 41.58
C ILE A 168 -28.84 3.02 41.19
N GLY A 169 -27.66 3.09 41.82
CA GLY A 169 -26.56 2.16 41.57
C GLY A 169 -26.95 0.71 41.85
N LEU A 170 -27.75 0.45 42.90
CA LEU A 170 -28.25 -0.88 43.22
C LEU A 170 -29.18 -1.41 42.12
N VAL A 171 -30.08 -0.58 41.60
CA VAL A 171 -30.99 -0.95 40.50
C VAL A 171 -30.20 -1.22 39.21
N ILE A 172 -29.20 -0.40 38.89
CA ILE A 172 -28.31 -0.61 37.73
C ILE A 172 -27.56 -1.95 37.88
N ALA A 173 -26.95 -2.20 39.03
CA ALA A 173 -26.18 -3.43 39.27
C ALA A 173 -27.05 -4.70 39.19
N VAL A 174 -28.33 -4.61 39.56
CA VAL A 174 -29.31 -5.70 39.42
C VAL A 174 -29.68 -5.95 37.96
N HIS A 175 -29.77 -4.90 37.15
CA HIS A 175 -30.06 -5.00 35.72
C HIS A 175 -28.87 -5.59 34.94
N ASP A 176 -27.65 -5.14 35.28
CA ASP A 176 -26.40 -5.60 34.66
C ASP A 176 -25.90 -6.96 35.17
N GLY A 177 -26.56 -7.52 36.19
CA GLY A 177 -26.28 -8.85 36.73
C GLY A 177 -24.94 -8.99 37.47
N ARG A 178 -24.29 -7.87 37.83
CA ARG A 178 -22.99 -7.85 38.52
C ARG A 178 -22.97 -6.75 39.61
N LEU A 179 -22.97 -7.16 40.87
CA LEU A 179 -22.77 -6.26 42.00
C LEU A 179 -21.28 -5.98 42.19
N ARG A 180 -20.85 -4.76 41.86
CA ARG A 180 -19.49 -4.26 42.13
C ARG A 180 -19.55 -3.20 43.23
N PRO A 181 -19.03 -3.46 44.44
CA PRO A 181 -19.07 -2.50 45.55
C PRO A 181 -18.44 -1.15 45.18
N ARG A 182 -17.38 -1.18 44.37
CA ARG A 182 -16.70 0.03 43.89
C ARG A 182 -17.58 0.89 42.98
N ALA A 183 -18.36 0.28 42.09
CA ALA A 183 -19.27 1.01 41.21
C ALA A 183 -20.43 1.67 42.00
N LEU A 184 -20.92 0.99 43.05
CA LEU A 184 -21.93 1.54 43.96
C LEU A 184 -21.40 2.76 44.73
N LEU A 185 -20.14 2.70 45.20
CA LEU A 185 -19.49 3.85 45.85
C LEU A 185 -19.24 4.99 44.86
N GLU A 186 -18.84 4.68 43.63
CA GLU A 186 -18.64 5.67 42.56
C GLU A 186 -19.94 6.38 42.18
N GLU A 187 -21.08 5.69 42.19
CA GLU A 187 -22.42 6.30 42.00
C GLU A 187 -22.86 7.13 43.22
N ALA A 188 -22.71 6.62 44.44
CA ALA A 188 -23.13 7.29 45.66
C ALA A 188 -22.39 8.63 45.92
N PHE A 189 -21.10 8.69 45.59
CA PHE A 189 -20.26 9.88 45.81
C PHE A 189 -19.97 10.66 44.54
N GLY A 190 -20.28 10.10 43.37
CA GLY A 190 -19.93 10.68 42.07
C GLY A 190 -20.65 11.97 41.71
N GLY A 191 -21.84 12.21 42.27
CA GLY A 191 -22.66 13.41 42.04
C GLY A 191 -22.41 14.56 43.01
N GLN A 192 -21.56 14.38 44.03
CA GLN A 192 -21.48 15.29 45.18
C GLN A 192 -20.80 16.63 44.87
N ALA A 193 -20.10 16.78 43.74
CA ALA A 193 -19.35 17.99 43.43
C ALA A 193 -20.24 19.23 43.22
N ALA A 194 -21.47 19.05 42.70
CA ALA A 194 -22.40 20.15 42.43
C ALA A 194 -23.27 20.51 43.65
N VAL A 195 -23.48 19.57 44.57
CA VAL A 195 -24.41 19.70 45.71
C VAL A 195 -24.09 20.91 46.59
N PRO A 196 -22.84 21.17 47.02
CA PRO A 196 -22.55 22.33 47.86
C PRO A 196 -22.88 23.67 47.20
N MET A 197 -22.65 23.79 45.88
CA MET A 197 -22.96 25.01 45.14
C MET A 197 -24.46 25.28 45.12
N VAL A 198 -25.26 24.26 44.83
CA VAL A 198 -26.73 24.37 44.76
C VAL A 198 -27.32 24.68 46.15
N VAL A 199 -26.83 24.01 47.19
CA VAL A 199 -27.24 24.29 48.58
C VAL A 199 -26.84 25.70 49.00
N THR A 200 -25.67 26.20 48.61
CA THR A 200 -25.25 27.59 48.88
C THR A 200 -26.26 28.58 48.28
N VAL A 201 -26.62 28.40 47.01
CA VAL A 201 -27.61 29.26 46.34
C VAL A 201 -28.97 29.18 47.03
N GLY A 202 -29.38 27.98 47.46
CA GLY A 202 -30.60 27.78 48.25
C GLY A 202 -30.56 28.52 49.58
N LEU A 203 -29.43 28.48 50.30
CA LEU A 203 -29.24 29.20 51.56
C LEU A 203 -29.22 30.72 51.37
N VAL A 204 -28.61 31.22 50.28
CA VAL A 204 -28.68 32.65 49.93
C VAL A 204 -30.13 33.07 49.64
N ALA A 205 -30.92 32.22 48.98
CA ALA A 205 -32.34 32.47 48.79
C ALA A 205 -33.10 32.46 50.12
N VAL A 206 -32.77 31.53 51.03
CA VAL A 206 -33.36 31.47 52.38
C VAL A 206 -33.06 32.75 53.17
N THR A 207 -31.80 33.17 53.26
CA THR A 207 -31.42 34.37 54.01
C THR A 207 -32.00 35.65 53.41
N SER A 208 -32.13 35.71 52.08
CA SER A 208 -32.75 36.85 51.40
C SER A 208 -34.25 36.94 51.65
N LEU A 209 -34.97 35.81 51.59
CA LEU A 209 -36.42 35.74 51.83
C LEU A 209 -36.77 35.99 53.29
N ASP A 210 -35.95 35.52 54.23
CA ASP A 210 -36.13 35.77 55.66
C ASP A 210 -35.92 37.26 55.99
N ALA A 211 -35.00 37.93 55.30
CA ALA A 211 -34.76 39.36 55.45
C ALA A 211 -35.87 40.23 54.83
N SER A 212 -36.39 39.85 53.65
CA SER A 212 -37.51 40.55 53.00
C SER A 212 -38.24 39.64 52.00
N ALA A 213 -39.56 39.57 52.13
CA ALA A 213 -40.42 38.84 51.20
C ALA A 213 -40.38 39.42 49.77
N GLU A 214 -40.07 40.72 49.61
CA GLU A 214 -39.97 41.36 48.29
C GLU A 214 -38.78 40.84 47.47
N SER A 215 -37.77 40.26 48.14
CA SER A 215 -36.62 39.63 47.46
C SER A 215 -37.05 38.43 46.59
N ALA A 216 -38.25 37.87 46.79
CA ALA A 216 -38.82 36.81 45.96
C ALA A 216 -38.84 37.18 44.46
N TRP A 217 -39.10 38.45 44.11
CA TRP A 217 -39.10 38.89 42.72
C TRP A 217 -37.69 38.86 42.09
N LEU A 218 -36.67 39.28 42.85
CA LEU A 218 -35.28 39.24 42.40
C LEU A 218 -34.78 37.80 42.26
N LEU A 219 -35.15 36.93 43.21
CA LEU A 219 -34.80 35.50 43.17
C LEU A 219 -35.51 34.79 42.00
N ALA A 220 -36.77 35.12 41.71
CA ALA A 220 -37.48 34.60 40.55
C ALA A 220 -36.83 35.03 39.23
N GLY A 221 -36.45 36.32 39.12
CA GLY A 221 -35.72 36.84 37.96
C GLY A 221 -34.34 36.18 37.77
N PHE A 222 -33.57 36.04 38.85
CA PHE A 222 -32.28 35.34 38.83
C PHE A 222 -32.45 33.87 38.44
N GLY A 223 -33.45 33.18 39.01
CA GLY A 223 -33.77 31.80 38.67
C GLY A 223 -34.13 31.61 37.19
N LEU A 224 -34.92 32.53 36.60
CA LEU A 224 -35.27 32.49 35.18
C LEU A 224 -34.04 32.72 34.28
N LEU A 225 -33.20 33.70 34.61
CA LEU A 225 -31.97 33.96 33.85
C LEU A 225 -30.99 32.78 33.94
N LEU A 226 -30.83 32.20 35.12
CA LEU A 226 -30.00 31.02 35.33
C LEU A 226 -30.54 29.85 34.49
N LEU A 227 -31.86 29.65 34.45
CA LEU A 227 -32.51 28.60 33.64
C LEU A 227 -32.29 28.80 32.13
N LEU A 228 -32.39 30.03 31.63
CA LEU A 228 -32.18 30.36 30.22
C LEU A 228 -30.70 30.20 29.81
N ALA A 229 -29.78 30.74 30.61
CA ALA A 229 -28.34 30.59 30.41
C ALA A 229 -27.94 29.11 30.42
N TYR A 230 -28.53 28.35 31.35
CA TYR A 230 -28.35 26.93 31.46
C TYR A 230 -28.85 26.15 30.24
N ARG A 231 -30.06 26.47 29.72
CA ARG A 231 -30.59 25.84 28.49
C ARG A 231 -29.72 26.16 27.28
N ALA A 232 -29.20 27.38 27.19
CA ALA A 232 -28.29 27.78 26.13
C ALA A 232 -26.96 27.01 26.21
N TYR A 233 -26.37 26.88 27.41
CA TYR A 233 -25.14 26.12 27.62
C TYR A 233 -25.32 24.64 27.27
N ALA A 234 -26.39 23.99 27.75
CA ALA A 234 -26.67 22.58 27.46
C ALA A 234 -26.80 22.34 25.95
N SER A 235 -27.53 23.22 25.23
CA SER A 235 -27.65 23.13 23.78
C SER A 235 -26.32 23.33 23.05
N LEU A 236 -25.45 24.21 23.54
CA LEU A 236 -24.13 24.48 22.96
C LEU A 236 -23.16 23.31 23.20
N ALA A 237 -23.18 22.73 24.40
CA ALA A 237 -22.34 21.60 24.78
C ALA A 237 -22.65 20.34 23.94
N ASP A 238 -23.94 20.06 23.70
CA ASP A 238 -24.36 18.95 22.83
C ASP A 238 -23.87 19.12 21.38
N ARG A 239 -23.85 20.36 20.86
CA ARG A 239 -23.32 20.66 19.52
C ARG A 239 -21.81 20.44 19.42
N HIS A 240 -21.04 20.89 20.42
CA HIS A 240 -19.59 20.69 20.44
C HIS A 240 -19.20 19.22 20.56
N LEU A 241 -19.89 18.44 21.41
CA LEU A 241 -19.61 17.01 21.58
C LEU A 241 -19.87 16.21 20.30
N ASN A 242 -20.91 16.55 19.54
CA ASN A 242 -21.18 15.89 18.26
C ASN A 242 -20.14 16.25 17.19
N LEU A 243 -19.65 17.49 17.16
CA LEU A 243 -18.61 17.92 16.22
C LEU A 243 -17.25 17.25 16.52
N GLU A 244 -16.85 17.18 17.79
CA GLU A 244 -15.57 16.53 18.17
C GLU A 244 -15.58 15.03 17.85
N ARG A 245 -16.72 14.36 18.03
CA ARG A 245 -16.91 12.95 17.65
C ARG A 245 -16.80 12.76 16.15
N LEU A 246 -17.47 13.60 15.35
CA LEU A 246 -17.37 13.56 13.89
C LEU A 246 -15.94 13.82 13.39
N TYR A 247 -15.22 14.74 14.03
CA TYR A 247 -13.82 15.01 13.70
C TYR A 247 -12.90 13.83 14.04
N ARG A 248 -13.01 13.27 15.24
CA ARG A 248 -12.23 12.09 15.66
C ARG A 248 -12.53 10.87 14.80
N PHE A 249 -13.79 10.70 14.41
CA PHE A 249 -14.21 9.66 13.46
C PHE A 249 -13.55 9.83 12.10
N SER A 250 -13.60 11.03 11.51
CA SER A 250 -12.93 11.33 10.23
C SER A 250 -11.42 11.01 10.30
N GLN A 251 -10.78 11.31 11.43
CA GLN A 251 -9.36 11.03 11.63
C GLN A 251 -9.07 9.52 11.75
N LEU A 252 -9.84 8.77 12.53
CA LEU A 252 -9.69 7.31 12.68
C LEU A 252 -9.89 6.57 11.35
N VAL A 253 -10.90 7.00 10.60
CA VAL A 253 -11.28 6.45 9.29
C VAL A 253 -10.23 6.79 8.22
N SER A 254 -9.50 7.89 8.33
CA SER A 254 -8.38 8.25 7.45
C SER A 254 -7.07 7.51 7.74
N THR A 255 -6.88 6.97 8.94
CA THR A 255 -5.60 6.35 9.38
C THR A 255 -5.56 4.83 9.30
N SER A 256 -6.70 4.15 9.13
CA SER A 256 -6.77 2.69 9.11
C SER A 256 -6.67 2.15 7.67
N PRO A 257 -5.63 1.36 7.33
CA PRO A 257 -5.42 0.84 5.97
C PRO A 257 -6.24 -0.41 5.63
N GLU A 258 -6.92 -1.02 6.61
CA GLU A 258 -7.70 -2.26 6.42
C GLU A 258 -9.20 -1.99 6.35
N ILE A 259 -9.84 -2.40 5.25
CA ILE A 259 -11.27 -2.20 4.97
C ILE A 259 -12.15 -2.78 6.10
N ASP A 260 -11.78 -3.92 6.69
CA ASP A 260 -12.54 -4.50 7.81
C ASP A 260 -12.47 -3.67 9.09
N GLN A 261 -11.34 -3.02 9.37
CA GLN A 261 -11.23 -2.11 10.51
C GLN A 261 -12.05 -0.85 10.28
N VAL A 262 -11.98 -0.29 9.08
CA VAL A 262 -12.80 0.86 8.68
C VAL A 262 -14.28 0.52 8.83
N MET A 263 -14.74 -0.62 8.30
CA MET A 263 -16.14 -1.02 8.38
C MET A 263 -16.60 -1.34 9.80
N SER A 264 -15.75 -1.93 10.64
CA SER A 264 -16.06 -2.16 12.05
C SER A 264 -16.26 -0.84 12.80
N THR A 265 -15.37 0.13 12.56
CA THR A 265 -15.47 1.49 13.13
C THR A 265 -16.72 2.21 12.62
N VAL A 266 -16.98 2.20 11.31
CA VAL A 266 -18.16 2.84 10.70
C VAL A 266 -19.46 2.27 11.27
N LEU A 267 -19.61 0.94 11.32
CA LEU A 267 -20.81 0.31 11.85
C LEU A 267 -20.94 0.51 13.38
N GLY A 268 -19.81 0.53 14.09
CA GLY A 268 -19.78 0.82 15.53
C GLY A 268 -20.25 2.23 15.84
N GLU A 269 -19.73 3.22 15.13
CA GLU A 269 -20.08 4.64 15.29
C GLU A 269 -21.51 4.93 14.84
N ALA A 270 -21.96 4.35 13.71
CA ALA A 270 -23.36 4.47 13.28
C ALA A 270 -24.33 3.96 14.36
N ARG A 271 -23.98 2.83 15.02
CA ARG A 271 -24.77 2.26 16.11
C ARG A 271 -24.75 3.14 17.37
N GLU A 272 -23.58 3.67 17.76
CA GLU A 272 -23.44 4.50 18.96
C GLU A 272 -24.11 5.87 18.80
N LEU A 273 -23.91 6.51 17.64
CA LEU A 273 -24.40 7.85 17.35
C LEU A 273 -25.93 7.90 17.26
N LEU A 274 -26.54 6.88 16.64
CA LEU A 274 -28.00 6.77 16.58
C LEU A 274 -28.61 6.05 17.81
N ARG A 275 -27.76 5.51 18.71
CA ARG A 275 -28.15 4.72 19.89
C ARG A 275 -29.03 3.53 19.49
N SER A 276 -28.53 2.65 18.65
CA SER A 276 -29.30 1.51 18.15
C SER A 276 -28.71 0.16 18.57
N ASP A 277 -29.48 -0.92 18.40
CA ASP A 277 -29.01 -2.28 18.67
C ASP A 277 -28.33 -2.91 17.44
N ARG A 278 -28.68 -2.45 16.23
CA ARG A 278 -28.22 -3.03 14.97
C ARG A 278 -27.68 -1.98 14.01
N ALA A 279 -26.56 -2.32 13.38
CA ALA A 279 -25.99 -1.61 12.24
C ALA A 279 -25.41 -2.62 11.24
N SER A 280 -25.66 -2.40 9.96
CA SER A 280 -25.17 -3.24 8.87
C SER A 280 -24.94 -2.45 7.60
N ALA A 281 -23.98 -2.90 6.79
CA ALA A 281 -23.75 -2.39 5.44
C ALA A 281 -23.97 -3.52 4.43
N ALA A 282 -24.63 -3.19 3.32
CA ALA A 282 -24.84 -4.09 2.19
C ALA A 282 -24.15 -3.50 0.96
N PHE A 283 -23.31 -4.29 0.30
CA PHE A 283 -22.51 -3.87 -0.85
C PHE A 283 -23.09 -4.44 -2.14
N VAL A 284 -23.14 -3.62 -3.18
CA VAL A 284 -23.67 -4.00 -4.49
C VAL A 284 -22.55 -4.13 -5.52
N GLY A 285 -22.76 -5.02 -6.48
CA GLY A 285 -21.87 -5.20 -7.62
C GLY A 285 -22.18 -4.27 -8.78
N PRO A 286 -21.37 -4.33 -9.86
CA PRO A 286 -21.59 -3.54 -11.08
C PRO A 286 -22.98 -3.76 -11.69
N ASP A 287 -23.52 -4.97 -11.53
CA ASP A 287 -24.84 -5.37 -12.06
C ASP A 287 -26.01 -4.94 -11.15
N GLY A 288 -25.73 -4.23 -10.05
CA GLY A 288 -26.72 -3.76 -9.07
C GLY A 288 -27.16 -4.82 -8.05
N GLY A 289 -26.75 -6.07 -8.20
CA GLY A 289 -27.02 -7.16 -7.26
C GLY A 289 -26.20 -7.07 -5.97
N LEU A 290 -26.75 -7.58 -4.86
CA LEU A 290 -26.06 -7.63 -3.56
C LEU A 290 -24.89 -8.64 -3.62
N ILE A 291 -23.66 -8.18 -3.36
CA ILE A 291 -22.47 -9.03 -3.27
C ILE A 291 -22.28 -9.56 -1.85
N ALA A 292 -22.40 -8.67 -0.86
CA ALA A 292 -22.05 -9.01 0.52
C ALA A 292 -22.81 -8.13 1.51
N ARG A 293 -23.21 -8.74 2.65
CA ARG A 293 -23.73 -7.99 3.79
C ARG A 293 -22.80 -8.14 4.99
N VAL A 294 -22.39 -7.02 5.53
CA VAL A 294 -21.54 -6.93 6.70
C VAL A 294 -22.37 -6.43 7.88
N ARG A 295 -22.37 -7.19 8.98
CA ARG A 295 -23.08 -6.83 10.21
C ARG A 295 -22.11 -6.77 11.38
N LEU A 296 -22.34 -5.86 12.31
CA LEU A 296 -21.57 -5.80 13.56
C LEU A 296 -22.23 -6.68 14.62
N GLY A 297 -21.53 -7.75 15.06
CA GLY A 297 -22.02 -8.63 16.10
C GLY A 297 -21.96 -8.00 17.51
N ALA A 298 -22.66 -8.60 18.48
CA ALA A 298 -22.66 -8.14 19.88
C ALA A 298 -21.26 -8.16 20.55
N SER A 299 -20.33 -8.96 20.01
CA SER A 299 -18.93 -9.03 20.44
C SER A 299 -18.03 -7.95 19.83
N GLY A 300 -18.55 -7.09 18.96
CA GLY A 300 -17.77 -6.08 18.24
C GLY A 300 -16.97 -6.64 17.06
N ARG A 301 -17.14 -7.92 16.71
CA ARG A 301 -16.58 -8.52 15.49
C ARG A 301 -17.54 -8.39 14.32
N LEU A 302 -17.00 -8.14 13.13
CA LEU A 302 -17.76 -8.17 11.89
C LEU A 302 -18.14 -9.61 11.55
N ALA A 303 -19.39 -9.81 11.18
CA ALA A 303 -19.89 -11.01 10.55
C ALA A 303 -20.24 -10.66 9.10
N ARG A 304 -19.60 -11.34 8.15
CA ARG A 304 -19.95 -11.26 6.73
C ARG A 304 -20.91 -12.41 6.40
N SER A 305 -21.98 -12.09 5.69
CA SER A 305 -22.87 -13.09 5.09
C SER A 305 -22.89 -12.84 3.59
N GLU A 306 -22.62 -13.89 2.82
CA GLU A 306 -22.76 -13.97 1.36
C GLU A 306 -24.12 -14.56 0.99
N GLU A 307 -25.13 -14.43 1.87
CA GLU A 307 -26.50 -14.84 1.58
C GLU A 307 -27.00 -14.15 0.31
N PRO A 308 -27.60 -14.89 -0.64
CA PRO A 308 -28.14 -14.31 -1.87
C PRO A 308 -29.20 -13.25 -1.55
N SER A 309 -29.27 -12.20 -2.37
CA SER A 309 -30.28 -11.14 -2.26
C SER A 309 -31.69 -11.74 -2.22
N THR A 310 -32.50 -11.33 -1.25
CA THR A 310 -33.92 -11.70 -1.27
C THR A 310 -34.70 -10.72 -2.14
N PRO A 311 -35.84 -11.11 -2.73
CA PRO A 311 -36.67 -10.19 -3.53
C PRO A 311 -37.12 -8.94 -2.76
N GLU A 312 -37.16 -9.01 -1.42
CA GLU A 312 -37.48 -7.86 -0.58
C GLU A 312 -36.33 -6.83 -0.49
N ASP A 313 -35.07 -7.22 -0.75
CA ASP A 313 -33.94 -6.29 -0.77
C ASP A 313 -33.98 -5.37 -1.99
N ASP A 314 -34.55 -5.82 -3.12
CA ASP A 314 -34.63 -5.06 -4.37
C ASP A 314 -35.30 -3.70 -4.16
N TRP A 315 -36.31 -3.62 -3.30
CA TRP A 315 -37.01 -2.37 -3.01
C TRP A 315 -36.09 -1.35 -2.33
N VAL A 316 -35.34 -1.76 -1.29
CA VAL A 316 -34.39 -0.87 -0.60
C VAL A 316 -33.22 -0.50 -1.51
N LEU A 317 -32.69 -1.46 -2.28
CA LEU A 317 -31.59 -1.22 -3.22
C LEU A 317 -32.04 -0.27 -4.34
N GLN A 318 -33.24 -0.42 -4.89
CA GLN A 318 -33.75 0.48 -5.92
C GLN A 318 -33.93 1.92 -5.40
N HIS A 319 -34.46 2.09 -4.18
CA HIS A 319 -34.66 3.42 -3.61
C HIS A 319 -33.35 4.10 -3.18
N VAL A 320 -32.46 3.34 -2.53
CA VAL A 320 -31.27 3.91 -1.90
C VAL A 320 -30.06 3.90 -2.82
N VAL A 321 -29.84 2.80 -3.56
CA VAL A 321 -28.69 2.66 -4.47
C VAL A 321 -28.98 3.29 -5.83
N ALA A 322 -30.07 2.89 -6.50
CA ALA A 322 -30.41 3.46 -7.81
C ALA A 322 -31.00 4.87 -7.70
N GLY A 323 -31.84 5.12 -6.70
CA GLY A 323 -32.42 6.44 -6.44
C GLY A 323 -31.47 7.42 -5.73
N GLY A 324 -30.44 6.92 -5.03
CA GLY A 324 -29.48 7.74 -4.29
C GLY A 324 -30.08 8.52 -3.11
N GLN A 325 -31.27 8.15 -2.65
CA GLN A 325 -32.03 8.85 -1.60
C GLN A 325 -32.06 8.04 -0.30
N PRO A 326 -31.98 8.69 0.87
CA PRO A 326 -32.13 8.01 2.15
C PRO A 326 -33.60 7.59 2.40
N LEU A 327 -33.80 6.50 3.13
CA LEU A 327 -35.09 6.00 3.58
C LEU A 327 -35.20 6.04 5.11
N LEU A 328 -36.23 6.71 5.60
CA LEU A 328 -36.63 6.72 7.02
C LEU A 328 -37.84 5.80 7.22
N MET A 329 -37.68 4.77 8.03
CA MET A 329 -38.73 3.79 8.34
C MET A 329 -39.01 3.80 9.86
N PRO A 330 -39.84 4.76 10.35
CA PRO A 330 -40.17 4.85 11.77
C PRO A 330 -41.12 3.73 12.18
N ARG A 331 -41.26 3.48 13.50
CA ARG A 331 -42.15 2.43 14.04
C ARG A 331 -43.61 2.58 13.60
N THR A 332 -44.03 3.80 13.27
CA THR A 332 -45.39 4.15 12.85
C THR A 332 -45.58 4.16 11.33
N THR A 333 -44.59 3.68 10.56
CA THR A 333 -44.66 3.70 9.09
C THR A 333 -45.90 2.96 8.57
N ARG A 334 -46.59 3.58 7.60
CA ARG A 334 -47.77 3.01 6.94
C ARG A 334 -47.44 2.36 5.59
N ASP A 335 -46.23 2.62 5.10
CA ASP A 335 -45.74 2.07 3.84
C ASP A 335 -45.74 0.52 3.90
N PRO A 336 -46.45 -0.16 2.99
CA PRO A 336 -46.52 -1.62 2.96
C PRO A 336 -45.18 -2.29 2.66
N ASP A 337 -44.34 -1.70 1.81
CA ASP A 337 -43.06 -2.28 1.41
C ASP A 337 -42.02 -2.11 2.51
N ALA A 338 -42.00 -0.95 3.17
CA ALA A 338 -41.20 -0.73 4.38
C ALA A 338 -41.53 -1.73 5.49
N ARG A 339 -42.82 -2.00 5.73
CA ARG A 339 -43.25 -2.97 6.75
C ARG A 339 -42.86 -4.40 6.38
N ARG A 340 -42.97 -4.77 5.10
CA ARG A 340 -42.57 -6.10 4.62
C ARG A 340 -41.07 -6.30 4.83
N TRP A 341 -40.24 -5.36 4.42
CA TRP A 341 -38.79 -5.44 4.58
C TRP A 341 -38.35 -5.46 6.05
N LEU A 342 -38.93 -4.59 6.90
CA LEU A 342 -38.68 -4.60 8.35
C LEU A 342 -39.04 -5.96 8.98
N ALA A 343 -40.17 -6.57 8.59
CA ALA A 343 -40.62 -7.86 9.09
C ALA A 343 -39.68 -9.01 8.67
N THR A 344 -39.21 -9.03 7.42
CA THR A 344 -38.27 -10.05 6.90
C THR A 344 -37.00 -10.16 7.76
N TYR A 345 -36.47 -9.03 8.23
CA TYR A 345 -35.27 -8.98 9.07
C TYR A 345 -35.55 -8.82 10.57
N GLY A 346 -36.81 -8.90 10.99
CA GLY A 346 -37.23 -8.78 12.38
C GLY A 346 -36.79 -7.46 13.03
N MET A 347 -36.92 -6.36 12.32
CA MET A 347 -36.61 -4.99 12.75
C MET A 347 -37.91 -4.23 13.04
N ARG A 348 -37.91 -3.33 14.02
CA ARG A 348 -39.11 -2.53 14.36
C ARG A 348 -39.14 -1.17 13.66
N GLU A 349 -37.95 -0.65 13.37
CA GLU A 349 -37.71 0.63 12.70
C GLU A 349 -36.29 0.61 12.13
N ALA A 350 -36.06 1.39 11.07
CA ALA A 350 -34.74 1.50 10.46
C ALA A 350 -34.54 2.85 9.75
N VAL A 351 -33.28 3.20 9.58
CA VAL A 351 -32.83 4.25 8.65
C VAL A 351 -31.84 3.60 7.69
N ALA A 352 -32.03 3.82 6.40
CA ALA A 352 -31.15 3.34 5.35
C ALA A 352 -30.63 4.54 4.52
N VAL A 353 -29.32 4.63 4.30
CA VAL A 353 -28.69 5.72 3.57
C VAL A 353 -27.69 5.19 2.53
N PRO A 354 -27.47 5.90 1.42
CA PRO A 354 -26.54 5.47 0.38
C PRO A 354 -25.09 5.58 0.86
N LEU A 355 -24.29 4.54 0.59
CA LEU A 355 -22.84 4.56 0.71
C LEU A 355 -22.23 4.92 -0.65
N LYS A 356 -21.64 6.10 -0.76
CA LYS A 356 -21.07 6.61 -2.02
C LYS A 356 -19.58 6.27 -2.12
N GLY A 357 -19.17 5.62 -3.21
CA GLY A 357 -17.77 5.38 -3.57
C GLY A 357 -17.27 6.36 -4.64
N GLY A 358 -16.12 6.04 -5.26
CA GLY A 358 -15.48 6.90 -6.26
C GLY A 358 -16.26 7.05 -7.58
N THR A 359 -17.05 6.05 -7.97
CA THR A 359 -17.75 5.94 -9.26
C THR A 359 -19.27 5.89 -9.17
N GLY A 360 -19.85 5.93 -7.96
CA GLY A 360 -21.30 5.80 -7.75
C GLY A 360 -21.66 5.34 -6.33
N VAL A 361 -22.90 4.90 -6.13
CA VAL A 361 -23.33 4.30 -4.86
C VAL A 361 -22.84 2.84 -4.82
N VAL A 362 -21.96 2.52 -3.87
CA VAL A 362 -21.35 1.18 -3.71
C VAL A 362 -22.14 0.27 -2.78
N GLY A 363 -23.14 0.82 -2.08
CA GLY A 363 -23.96 0.06 -1.16
C GLY A 363 -24.94 0.89 -0.35
N VAL A 364 -25.53 0.25 0.66
CA VAL A 364 -26.47 0.86 1.60
C VAL A 364 -26.00 0.61 3.03
N LEU A 365 -26.01 1.68 3.84
CA LEU A 365 -25.78 1.63 5.28
C LEU A 365 -27.13 1.64 5.99
N VAL A 366 -27.38 0.65 6.84
CA VAL A 366 -28.64 0.47 7.57
C VAL A 366 -28.38 0.48 9.06
N VAL A 367 -29.15 1.28 9.79
CA VAL A 367 -29.20 1.28 11.25
C VAL A 367 -30.63 1.00 11.70
N ALA A 368 -30.81 0.08 12.63
CA ALA A 368 -32.13 -0.40 13.04
C ALA A 368 -32.25 -0.60 14.55
N ASP A 369 -33.51 -0.54 15.03
CA ASP A 369 -33.91 -0.74 16.43
C ASP A 369 -33.24 0.23 17.41
N ARG A 370 -33.83 1.43 17.58
CA ARG A 370 -33.32 2.43 18.52
C ARG A 370 -33.49 1.97 19.97
N GLN A 371 -32.47 2.23 20.80
CA GLN A 371 -32.46 1.98 22.23
C GLN A 371 -33.38 2.96 22.97
N GLY A 372 -34.30 2.40 23.75
CA GLY A 372 -35.34 3.13 24.46
C GLY A 372 -36.74 2.88 23.87
N GLU A 373 -37.73 2.69 24.75
CA GLU A 373 -39.08 2.29 24.32
C GLU A 373 -39.92 3.45 23.75
N VAL A 374 -39.51 4.71 23.96
CA VAL A 374 -40.39 5.90 23.79
C VAL A 374 -40.05 6.77 22.57
N ARG A 375 -38.87 6.63 21.95
CA ARG A 375 -38.44 7.46 20.79
C ARG A 375 -38.26 6.61 19.53
N THR A 376 -38.71 7.14 18.39
CA THR A 376 -38.47 6.54 17.06
C THR A 376 -37.38 7.32 16.31
N PHE A 377 -36.96 6.85 15.13
CA PHE A 377 -36.07 7.63 14.25
C PHE A 377 -36.80 8.83 13.63
N GLU A 378 -36.12 9.96 13.60
CA GLU A 378 -36.59 11.22 13.04
C GLU A 378 -35.65 11.68 11.92
N GLN A 379 -36.04 12.74 11.21
CA GLN A 379 -35.29 13.24 10.04
C GLN A 379 -33.87 13.73 10.39
N ASN A 380 -33.65 14.18 11.63
CA ASN A 380 -32.32 14.52 12.12
C ASN A 380 -31.40 13.29 12.22
N ASP A 381 -31.94 12.11 12.51
CA ASP A 381 -31.14 10.87 12.57
C ASP A 381 -30.68 10.43 11.16
N VAL A 382 -31.48 10.76 10.12
CA VAL A 382 -31.11 10.53 8.71
C VAL A 382 -29.87 11.34 8.35
N LEU A 383 -29.89 12.65 8.63
CA LEU A 383 -28.77 13.55 8.33
C LEU A 383 -27.47 13.12 9.03
N LEU A 384 -27.61 12.67 10.28
CA LEU A 384 -26.49 12.14 11.05
C LEU A 384 -25.92 10.86 10.42
N LEU A 385 -26.78 9.93 10.01
CA LEU A 385 -26.35 8.68 9.38
C LEU A 385 -25.76 8.91 7.98
N GLU A 386 -26.31 9.84 7.20
CA GLU A 386 -25.74 10.26 5.91
C GLU A 386 -24.34 10.86 6.08
N THR A 387 -24.11 11.63 7.15
CA THR A 387 -22.78 12.16 7.46
C THR A 387 -21.78 11.02 7.70
N VAL A 388 -22.18 10.00 8.47
CA VAL A 388 -21.36 8.80 8.70
C VAL A 388 -21.12 8.03 7.41
N ALA A 389 -22.14 7.85 6.57
CA ALA A 389 -22.05 7.15 5.30
C ALA A 389 -21.14 7.86 4.28
N ASN A 390 -21.18 9.19 4.20
CA ASN A 390 -20.31 9.96 3.32
C ASN A 390 -18.84 9.85 3.74
N GLN A 391 -18.55 9.93 5.05
CA GLN A 391 -17.18 9.76 5.57
C GLN A 391 -16.67 8.32 5.35
N ALA A 392 -17.53 7.31 5.54
CA ALA A 392 -17.21 5.93 5.20
C ALA A 392 -16.89 5.76 3.71
N GLY A 393 -17.66 6.41 2.83
CA GLY A 393 -17.43 6.43 1.39
C GLY A 393 -16.05 6.97 0.98
N VAL A 394 -15.61 8.06 1.61
CA VAL A 394 -14.26 8.61 1.40
C VAL A 394 -13.17 7.62 1.80
N ALA A 395 -13.33 6.90 2.91
CA ALA A 395 -12.32 5.92 3.33
C ALA A 395 -12.34 4.62 2.52
N LEU A 396 -13.50 4.17 2.06
CA LEU A 396 -13.57 3.04 1.14
C LEU A 396 -12.84 3.36 -0.17
N ARG A 397 -13.04 4.57 -0.71
CA ARG A 397 -12.28 5.06 -1.87
C ARG A 397 -10.78 5.11 -1.61
N ASN A 398 -10.35 5.60 -0.45
CA ASN A 398 -8.94 5.61 -0.08
C ASN A 398 -8.38 4.20 0.12
N GLY A 399 -9.16 3.27 0.67
CA GLY A 399 -8.77 1.87 0.84
C GLY A 399 -8.61 1.13 -0.50
N GLU A 400 -9.49 1.38 -1.46
CA GLU A 400 -9.37 0.90 -2.84
C GLU A 400 -8.13 1.46 -3.52
N LEU A 401 -7.89 2.77 -3.40
CA LEU A 401 -6.69 3.43 -3.92
C LEU A 401 -5.42 2.90 -3.27
N ILE A 402 -5.40 2.69 -1.95
CA ILE A 402 -4.24 2.11 -1.23
C ILE A 402 -4.06 0.63 -1.62
N GLY A 403 -5.14 -0.11 -1.85
CA GLY A 403 -5.10 -1.50 -2.32
C GLY A 403 -4.51 -1.60 -3.73
N GLN A 404 -4.95 -0.74 -4.64
CA GLN A 404 -4.39 -0.59 -5.98
C GLN A 404 -2.92 -0.16 -5.92
N LEU A 405 -2.60 0.91 -5.19
CA LEU A 405 -1.23 1.38 -5.00
C LEU A 405 -0.33 0.31 -4.37
N ARG A 406 -0.85 -0.52 -3.45
CA ARG A 406 -0.10 -1.63 -2.84
C ARG A 406 0.04 -2.81 -3.80
N HIS A 407 -0.95 -3.10 -4.63
CA HIS A 407 -0.84 -4.11 -5.66
C HIS A 407 0.18 -3.67 -6.72
N GLU A 408 0.05 -2.45 -7.24
CA GLU A 408 0.98 -1.79 -8.18
C GLU A 408 2.40 -1.66 -7.59
N ALA A 409 2.54 -1.37 -6.30
CA ALA A 409 3.85 -1.29 -5.66
C ALA A 409 4.52 -2.66 -5.50
N LEU A 410 3.77 -3.77 -5.54
CA LEU A 410 4.26 -5.11 -5.20
C LEU A 410 4.10 -6.17 -6.30
N HIS A 411 3.51 -5.83 -7.43
CA HIS A 411 3.32 -6.70 -8.58
C HIS A 411 3.73 -5.95 -9.85
N ASP A 412 4.14 -6.71 -10.85
CA ASP A 412 4.42 -6.22 -12.18
C ASP A 412 3.09 -5.97 -12.92
N ALA A 413 2.94 -4.78 -13.50
CA ALA A 413 1.67 -4.36 -14.10
C ALA A 413 1.30 -5.14 -15.37
N LEU A 414 2.29 -5.70 -16.07
CA LEU A 414 2.06 -6.47 -17.29
C LEU A 414 1.69 -7.93 -16.99
N THR A 415 2.49 -8.61 -16.17
CA THR A 415 2.36 -10.06 -15.94
C THR A 415 1.50 -10.41 -14.72
N GLY A 416 1.22 -9.44 -13.83
CA GLY A 416 0.53 -9.68 -12.56
C GLY A 416 1.36 -10.47 -11.53
N LEU A 417 2.59 -10.86 -11.86
CA LEU A 417 3.50 -11.54 -10.95
C LEU A 417 4.00 -10.59 -9.85
N PRO A 418 4.42 -11.11 -8.68
CA PRO A 418 5.20 -10.34 -7.71
C PRO A 418 6.37 -9.60 -8.37
N ASN A 419 6.59 -8.34 -8.02
CA ASN A 419 7.74 -7.58 -8.51
C ASN A 419 9.00 -7.80 -7.63
N ARG A 420 10.11 -7.18 -8.02
CA ARG A 420 11.40 -7.22 -7.30
C ARG A 420 11.26 -6.92 -5.80
N THR A 421 10.46 -5.93 -5.41
CA THR A 421 10.24 -5.55 -4.01
C THR A 421 9.50 -6.63 -3.21
N ASN A 422 8.51 -7.30 -3.83
CA ASN A 422 7.76 -8.39 -3.19
C ASN A 422 8.63 -9.65 -3.04
N LEU A 423 9.42 -9.99 -4.07
CA LEU A 423 10.39 -11.07 -4.01
C LEU A 423 11.37 -10.90 -2.85
N GLN A 424 12.01 -9.72 -2.73
CA GLN A 424 12.96 -9.44 -1.65
C GLN A 424 12.34 -9.63 -0.26
N ARG A 425 11.07 -9.22 -0.08
CA ARG A 425 10.36 -9.42 1.18
C ARG A 425 10.10 -10.90 1.48
N ARG A 426 9.63 -11.66 0.48
CA ARG A 426 9.38 -13.11 0.61
C ARG A 426 10.67 -13.87 0.89
N LEU A 427 11.76 -13.51 0.21
CA LEU A 427 13.08 -14.08 0.44
C LEU A 427 13.58 -13.76 1.86
N GLY A 428 13.43 -12.52 2.33
CA GLY A 428 13.75 -12.16 3.73
C GLY A 428 13.01 -13.02 4.74
N SER A 429 11.70 -13.22 4.56
CA SER A 429 10.90 -14.10 5.43
C SER A 429 11.37 -15.55 5.38
N ALA A 430 11.73 -16.07 4.19
CA ALA A 430 12.23 -17.43 4.04
C ALA A 430 13.59 -17.61 4.74
N LEU A 431 14.49 -16.61 4.65
CA LEU A 431 15.78 -16.65 5.36
C LEU A 431 15.62 -16.53 6.88
N ASP A 432 14.63 -15.78 7.36
CA ASP A 432 14.27 -15.77 8.79
C ASP A 432 13.78 -17.14 9.27
N ASP A 433 13.01 -17.86 8.44
CA ASP A 433 12.59 -19.24 8.74
C ASP A 433 13.77 -20.22 8.79
N VAL A 434 14.76 -20.06 7.90
CA VAL A 434 16.01 -20.84 7.94
C VAL A 434 16.79 -20.52 9.22
N ARG A 435 16.97 -19.24 9.55
CA ARG A 435 17.71 -18.78 10.73
C ARG A 435 17.07 -19.23 12.05
N THR A 436 15.74 -19.28 12.11
CA THR A 436 14.98 -19.76 13.28
C THR A 436 14.83 -21.27 13.33
N GLY A 437 15.34 -22.00 12.32
CA GLY A 437 15.27 -23.46 12.24
C GLY A 437 13.89 -24.02 11.89
N ARG A 438 12.97 -23.18 11.39
CA ARG A 438 11.63 -23.59 10.93
C ARG A 438 11.69 -24.33 9.58
N THR A 439 12.68 -24.03 8.77
CA THR A 439 12.94 -24.69 7.48
C THR A 439 14.41 -25.06 7.34
N THR A 440 14.72 -25.98 6.44
CA THR A 440 16.09 -26.50 6.28
C THR A 440 16.99 -25.65 5.38
N GLY A 441 16.39 -24.81 4.53
CA GLY A 441 17.10 -23.94 3.59
C GLY A 441 16.13 -23.22 2.65
N ALA A 442 16.64 -22.36 1.80
CA ALA A 442 15.87 -21.70 0.74
C ALA A 442 16.72 -21.56 -0.52
N ALA A 443 16.10 -21.53 -1.69
CA ALA A 443 16.80 -21.28 -2.95
C ALA A 443 16.18 -20.11 -3.71
N VAL A 444 17.01 -19.33 -4.38
CA VAL A 444 16.57 -18.34 -5.36
C VAL A 444 17.19 -18.67 -6.72
N MET A 445 16.37 -18.53 -7.76
CA MET A 445 16.80 -18.66 -9.15
C MET A 445 16.55 -17.33 -9.84
N ILE A 446 17.48 -16.89 -10.68
CA ILE A 446 17.29 -15.78 -11.61
C ILE A 446 17.33 -16.36 -13.00
N LEU A 447 16.32 -16.02 -13.80
CA LEU A 447 16.11 -16.46 -15.17
C LEU A 447 16.08 -15.23 -16.06
N ASP A 448 16.81 -15.28 -17.14
CA ASP A 448 16.78 -14.31 -18.22
C ASP A 448 16.33 -15.04 -19.49
N LEU A 449 15.43 -14.45 -20.27
CA LEU A 449 14.99 -15.06 -21.52
C LEU A 449 16.04 -14.85 -22.61
N ASP A 450 16.40 -15.92 -23.28
CA ASP A 450 17.36 -15.84 -24.39
C ASP A 450 16.66 -15.20 -25.59
N ASP A 451 17.34 -14.27 -26.27
CA ASP A 451 16.90 -13.61 -27.51
C ASP A 451 15.50 -12.95 -27.46
N PHE A 452 14.98 -12.64 -26.26
CA PHE A 452 13.70 -11.92 -26.11
C PHE A 452 13.69 -10.54 -26.81
N LYS A 453 14.89 -9.96 -26.92
CA LYS A 453 15.15 -8.76 -27.70
C LYS A 453 14.73 -8.95 -29.17
N GLU A 454 15.16 -10.04 -29.80
CA GLU A 454 14.86 -10.41 -31.18
C GLU A 454 13.36 -10.65 -31.41
N VAL A 455 12.66 -11.25 -30.44
CA VAL A 455 11.20 -11.46 -30.55
C VAL A 455 10.45 -10.13 -30.63
N ASN A 456 10.77 -9.20 -29.75
CA ASN A 456 10.17 -7.87 -29.75
C ASN A 456 10.55 -7.06 -31.00
N ASP A 457 11.76 -7.25 -31.51
CA ASP A 457 12.23 -6.61 -32.75
C ASP A 457 11.47 -7.11 -33.97
N THR A 458 11.20 -8.40 -34.02
CA THR A 458 10.57 -9.07 -35.16
C THR A 458 9.04 -8.94 -35.15
N LEU A 459 8.41 -9.10 -33.98
CA LEU A 459 6.95 -9.16 -33.83
C LEU A 459 6.35 -7.90 -33.18
N GLY A 460 7.19 -6.98 -32.74
CA GLY A 460 6.80 -5.75 -32.06
C GLY A 460 6.56 -5.93 -30.55
N HIS A 461 6.67 -4.82 -29.82
CA HIS A 461 6.54 -4.80 -28.36
C HIS A 461 5.21 -5.36 -27.83
N GLN A 462 4.11 -5.22 -28.58
CA GLN A 462 2.83 -5.82 -28.15
C GLN A 462 2.89 -7.35 -28.12
N GLN A 463 3.59 -7.98 -29.07
CA GLN A 463 3.72 -9.43 -29.11
C GLN A 463 4.74 -9.93 -28.09
N GLY A 464 5.83 -9.18 -27.85
CA GLY A 464 6.72 -9.50 -26.74
C GLY A 464 6.07 -9.31 -25.36
N ASP A 465 5.16 -8.35 -25.21
CA ASP A 465 4.34 -8.22 -24.00
C ASP A 465 3.44 -9.45 -23.80
N LEU A 466 2.81 -9.95 -24.85
CA LEU A 466 2.03 -11.20 -24.82
C LEU A 466 2.91 -12.42 -24.52
N LEU A 467 4.12 -12.48 -25.08
CA LEU A 467 5.09 -13.51 -24.78
C LEU A 467 5.46 -13.50 -23.29
N LEU A 468 5.71 -12.33 -22.70
CA LEU A 468 6.03 -12.21 -21.26
C LEU A 468 4.87 -12.68 -20.38
N VAL A 469 3.63 -12.41 -20.77
CA VAL A 469 2.44 -12.89 -20.07
C VAL A 469 2.33 -14.42 -20.14
N GLU A 470 2.57 -15.00 -21.31
CA GLU A 470 2.55 -16.46 -21.50
C GLU A 470 3.70 -17.15 -20.75
N VAL A 471 4.92 -16.60 -20.85
CA VAL A 471 6.08 -17.05 -20.06
C VAL A 471 5.76 -17.01 -18.58
N ALA A 472 5.20 -15.90 -18.06
CA ALA A 472 4.80 -15.80 -16.66
C ALA A 472 3.83 -16.91 -16.24
N ALA A 473 2.85 -17.25 -17.08
CA ALA A 473 1.91 -18.34 -16.83
C ALA A 473 2.62 -19.70 -16.81
N ARG A 474 3.49 -19.96 -17.79
CA ARG A 474 4.27 -21.22 -17.89
C ARG A 474 5.23 -21.41 -16.73
N LEU A 475 5.97 -20.38 -16.36
CA LEU A 475 6.85 -20.38 -15.20
C LEU A 475 6.05 -20.69 -13.92
N THR A 476 4.89 -20.05 -13.74
CA THR A 476 4.04 -20.26 -12.56
C THR A 476 3.52 -21.70 -12.49
N ALA A 477 3.05 -22.26 -13.61
CA ALA A 477 2.63 -23.65 -13.69
C ALA A 477 3.79 -24.63 -13.45
N ALA A 478 4.95 -24.37 -14.05
CA ALA A 478 6.14 -25.20 -13.93
C ALA A 478 6.75 -25.16 -12.53
N VAL A 479 6.64 -24.06 -11.79
CA VAL A 479 7.09 -23.99 -10.39
C VAL A 479 6.06 -24.67 -9.47
N GLY A 480 4.77 -24.36 -9.64
CA GLY A 480 3.67 -24.94 -8.87
C GLY A 480 3.88 -24.80 -7.36
N ALA A 481 3.55 -25.85 -6.60
CA ALA A 481 3.67 -25.85 -5.14
C ALA A 481 5.12 -25.82 -4.61
N ALA A 482 6.13 -25.88 -5.49
CA ALA A 482 7.53 -25.85 -5.06
C ALA A 482 8.00 -24.45 -4.66
N GLY A 483 7.32 -23.38 -5.10
CA GLY A 483 7.82 -22.03 -4.88
C GLY A 483 6.91 -20.93 -5.44
N SER A 484 7.48 -19.75 -5.64
CA SER A 484 6.79 -18.60 -6.25
C SER A 484 7.66 -17.93 -7.29
N VAL A 485 7.04 -17.43 -8.36
CA VAL A 485 7.69 -16.68 -9.45
C VAL A 485 7.49 -15.18 -9.22
N ALA A 486 8.46 -14.38 -9.63
CA ALA A 486 8.44 -12.93 -9.65
C ALA A 486 9.04 -12.42 -10.96
N ARG A 487 8.65 -11.23 -11.42
CA ARG A 487 9.31 -10.53 -12.53
C ARG A 487 10.17 -9.40 -11.98
N LEU A 488 11.45 -9.36 -12.36
CA LEU A 488 12.40 -8.37 -11.87
C LEU A 488 12.38 -7.08 -12.71
N GLY A 489 11.98 -7.19 -13.99
CA GLY A 489 11.89 -6.13 -14.97
C GLY A 489 12.43 -6.62 -16.32
N GLY A 490 11.97 -6.06 -17.45
CA GLY A 490 12.37 -6.55 -18.77
C GLY A 490 11.98 -8.02 -18.98
N ASP A 491 12.94 -8.81 -19.44
CA ASP A 491 12.93 -10.27 -19.63
C ASP A 491 13.35 -11.08 -18.39
N GLU A 492 13.72 -10.42 -17.29
CA GLU A 492 14.22 -11.10 -16.10
C GLU A 492 13.07 -11.59 -15.19
N PHE A 493 13.12 -12.88 -14.84
CA PHE A 493 12.26 -13.52 -13.86
C PHE A 493 13.08 -14.07 -12.70
N ALA A 494 12.44 -14.25 -11.55
CA ALA A 494 13.04 -14.88 -10.39
C ALA A 494 12.11 -15.89 -9.76
N ILE A 495 12.69 -16.94 -9.19
CA ILE A 495 11.95 -18.03 -8.57
C ILE A 495 12.48 -18.24 -7.17
N LEU A 496 11.58 -18.18 -6.17
CA LEU A 496 11.88 -18.51 -4.79
C LEU A 496 11.35 -19.90 -4.48
N VAL A 497 12.24 -20.81 -4.06
CA VAL A 497 11.91 -22.15 -3.59
C VAL A 497 12.15 -22.20 -2.07
N PRO A 498 11.10 -22.03 -1.24
CA PRO A 498 11.24 -22.13 0.21
C PRO A 498 11.44 -23.59 0.65
N ASP A 499 12.02 -23.75 1.84
CA ASP A 499 12.25 -25.05 2.48
C ASP A 499 12.95 -26.08 1.59
N SER A 500 14.10 -25.69 1.05
CA SER A 500 14.95 -26.59 0.28
C SER A 500 16.42 -26.22 0.41
N ALA A 501 17.17 -27.06 1.13
CA ALA A 501 18.64 -27.09 1.10
C ALA A 501 19.19 -28.14 0.11
N ASP A 502 18.34 -29.02 -0.44
CA ASP A 502 18.75 -30.05 -1.40
C ASP A 502 18.96 -29.46 -2.79
N GLU A 503 20.22 -29.33 -3.18
CA GLU A 503 20.67 -28.88 -4.50
C GLU A 503 20.00 -29.67 -5.64
N ASN A 504 19.90 -31.00 -5.53
CA ASN A 504 19.33 -31.82 -6.59
C ASN A 504 17.84 -31.51 -6.79
N ARG A 505 17.11 -31.21 -5.71
CA ARG A 505 15.70 -30.80 -5.78
C ARG A 505 15.55 -29.46 -6.49
N VAL A 506 16.42 -28.50 -6.17
CA VAL A 506 16.40 -27.16 -6.75
C VAL A 506 16.78 -27.21 -8.24
N LEU A 507 17.81 -27.99 -8.60
CA LEU A 507 18.17 -28.23 -10.00
C LEU A 507 17.05 -28.91 -10.79
N ARG A 508 16.30 -29.85 -10.20
CA ARG A 508 15.12 -30.46 -10.86
C ARG A 508 14.03 -29.44 -11.16
N VAL A 509 13.79 -28.49 -10.24
CA VAL A 509 12.84 -27.39 -10.48
C VAL A 509 13.34 -26.49 -11.61
N GLY A 510 14.62 -26.08 -11.60
CA GLY A 510 15.21 -25.28 -12.68
C GLY A 510 15.11 -25.95 -14.06
N ARG A 511 15.47 -27.25 -14.17
CA ARG A 511 15.32 -28.03 -15.41
C ARG A 511 13.88 -28.21 -15.87
N ARG A 512 12.91 -28.20 -14.94
CA ARG A 512 11.49 -28.27 -15.28
C ARG A 512 10.99 -26.95 -15.82
N VAL A 513 11.50 -25.85 -15.27
CA VAL A 513 11.20 -24.50 -15.73
C VAL A 513 11.75 -24.26 -17.13
N LEU A 514 13.02 -24.57 -17.38
CA LEU A 514 13.62 -24.41 -18.72
C LEU A 514 12.88 -25.23 -19.78
N ARG A 515 12.54 -26.49 -19.49
CA ARG A 515 11.72 -27.32 -20.40
C ARG A 515 10.32 -26.79 -20.65
N ALA A 516 9.77 -25.99 -19.75
CA ALA A 516 8.47 -25.35 -19.98
C ALA A 516 8.58 -24.12 -20.90
N LEU A 517 9.76 -23.49 -20.97
CA LEU A 517 10.04 -22.39 -21.90
C LEU A 517 10.24 -22.90 -23.33
N GLU A 518 10.87 -24.06 -23.50
CA GLU A 518 11.12 -24.72 -24.81
C GLU A 518 9.85 -25.03 -25.63
N GLN A 519 8.65 -24.91 -25.05
CA GLN A 519 7.43 -25.08 -25.84
C GLN A 519 7.21 -23.87 -26.77
N PRO A 520 6.83 -24.06 -28.04
CA PRO A 520 6.47 -22.95 -28.91
C PRO A 520 5.31 -22.10 -28.34
N VAL A 521 5.37 -20.78 -28.53
CA VAL A 521 4.31 -19.83 -28.19
C VAL A 521 3.71 -19.30 -29.48
N SER A 522 2.40 -19.46 -29.64
CA SER A 522 1.68 -18.93 -30.80
C SER A 522 1.45 -17.42 -30.63
N LEU A 523 2.20 -16.61 -31.37
CA LEU A 523 2.10 -15.14 -31.41
C LEU A 523 1.68 -14.73 -32.83
N ASP A 524 0.48 -14.16 -32.98
CA ASP A 524 -0.08 -13.74 -34.28
C ASP A 524 -0.10 -14.84 -35.38
N GLY A 525 -0.21 -16.11 -34.96
CA GLY A 525 -0.21 -17.27 -35.86
C GLY A 525 1.18 -17.80 -36.24
N LEU A 526 2.26 -17.24 -35.69
CA LEU A 526 3.63 -17.76 -35.76
C LEU A 526 3.97 -18.50 -34.46
N GLU A 527 4.68 -19.61 -34.57
CA GLU A 527 5.17 -20.38 -33.44
C GLU A 527 6.58 -19.89 -33.07
N VAL A 528 6.72 -19.28 -31.90
CA VAL A 528 7.99 -18.72 -31.41
C VAL A 528 8.53 -19.60 -30.28
N GLU A 529 9.75 -20.11 -30.45
CA GLU A 529 10.47 -20.82 -29.38
C GLU A 529 11.35 -19.84 -28.61
N VAL A 530 11.34 -19.91 -27.28
CA VAL A 530 12.12 -19.00 -26.42
C VAL A 530 12.90 -19.81 -25.41
N GLY A 531 14.22 -19.60 -25.41
CA GLY A 531 15.16 -20.18 -24.46
C GLY A 531 15.21 -19.40 -23.14
N GLY A 532 16.05 -19.86 -22.23
CA GLY A 532 16.32 -19.11 -21.02
C GLY A 532 17.58 -19.56 -20.33
N SER A 533 18.28 -18.59 -19.78
CA SER A 533 19.49 -18.76 -19.01
C SER A 533 19.20 -18.56 -17.53
N MET A 534 19.49 -19.56 -16.70
CA MET A 534 19.10 -19.58 -15.29
C MET A 534 20.28 -19.80 -14.34
N GLY A 535 20.41 -18.92 -13.34
CA GLY A 535 21.35 -19.02 -12.24
C GLY A 535 20.66 -19.36 -10.92
N ILE A 536 21.29 -20.20 -10.09
CA ILE A 536 20.73 -20.67 -8.82
C ILE A 536 21.66 -20.33 -7.66
N ALA A 537 21.10 -19.84 -6.54
CA ALA A 537 21.80 -19.74 -5.26
C ALA A 537 20.99 -20.34 -4.09
N LEU A 538 21.69 -20.95 -3.14
CA LEU A 538 21.12 -21.68 -2.00
C LEU A 538 21.48 -20.99 -0.68
N ALA A 539 20.54 -20.94 0.26
CA ALA A 539 20.77 -20.52 1.63
C ALA A 539 20.63 -21.73 2.58
N PRO A 540 21.52 -21.87 3.58
CA PRO A 540 22.60 -20.96 3.95
C PRO A 540 23.91 -21.17 3.18
N ALA A 541 23.99 -22.18 2.30
CA ALA A 541 25.25 -22.63 1.69
C ALA A 541 25.99 -21.53 0.90
N HIS A 542 25.26 -20.73 0.13
CA HIS A 542 25.82 -19.68 -0.70
C HIS A 542 25.66 -18.31 -0.08
N ALA A 543 24.64 -18.01 0.74
CA ALA A 543 24.50 -16.75 1.48
C ALA A 543 23.40 -16.85 2.56
N ASP A 544 23.40 -15.93 3.53
CA ASP A 544 22.43 -15.82 4.61
C ASP A 544 21.61 -14.51 4.61
N ASP A 545 21.89 -13.59 3.67
CA ASP A 545 21.11 -12.37 3.44
C ASP A 545 20.50 -12.31 2.02
N PRO A 546 19.33 -11.64 1.85
CA PRO A 546 18.65 -11.60 0.55
C PRO A 546 19.47 -10.98 -0.58
N ALA A 547 20.27 -9.94 -0.31
CA ALA A 547 20.98 -9.20 -1.34
C ALA A 547 22.17 -10.00 -1.87
N ALA A 548 22.95 -10.63 -0.99
CA ALA A 548 24.03 -11.52 -1.39
C ALA A 548 23.51 -12.75 -2.13
N LEU A 549 22.38 -13.34 -1.71
CA LEU A 549 21.81 -14.51 -2.37
C LEU A 549 21.32 -14.18 -3.80
N LEU A 550 20.61 -13.05 -3.97
CA LEU A 550 20.20 -12.57 -5.30
C LEU A 550 21.40 -12.26 -6.19
N LYS A 551 22.42 -11.57 -5.66
CA LYS A 551 23.65 -11.27 -6.39
C LYS A 551 24.35 -12.56 -6.87
N ARG A 552 24.42 -13.59 -6.03
CA ARG A 552 25.06 -14.87 -6.37
C ARG A 552 24.27 -15.64 -7.43
N ALA A 553 22.93 -15.62 -7.37
CA ALA A 553 22.10 -16.21 -8.41
C ALA A 553 22.24 -15.46 -9.74
N ASP A 554 22.35 -14.13 -9.72
CA ASP A 554 22.56 -13.29 -10.91
C ASP A 554 23.88 -13.61 -11.61
N MET A 555 24.96 -13.75 -10.82
CA MET A 555 26.28 -14.11 -11.33
C MET A 555 26.30 -15.51 -11.95
N ALA A 556 25.58 -16.46 -11.36
CA ALA A 556 25.40 -17.78 -11.94
C ALA A 556 24.56 -17.74 -13.23
N MET A 557 23.57 -16.84 -13.32
CA MET A 557 22.73 -16.68 -14.52
C MET A 557 23.58 -16.14 -15.67
N TYR A 558 24.40 -15.12 -15.41
CA TYR A 558 25.31 -14.57 -16.41
C TYR A 558 26.32 -15.62 -16.93
N ASP A 559 26.87 -16.45 -16.04
CA ASP A 559 27.71 -17.59 -16.44
C ASP A 559 26.92 -18.61 -17.27
N ALA A 560 25.66 -18.90 -16.92
CA ALA A 560 24.80 -19.79 -17.70
C ALA A 560 24.55 -19.25 -19.12
N LYS A 561 24.35 -17.93 -19.25
CA LYS A 561 24.10 -17.23 -20.52
C LYS A 561 25.32 -17.26 -21.44
N THR A 562 26.49 -16.89 -20.91
CA THR A 562 27.74 -16.87 -21.69
C THR A 562 28.28 -18.27 -22.03
N SER A 563 28.01 -19.26 -21.19
CA SER A 563 28.46 -20.64 -21.43
C SER A 563 27.48 -21.50 -22.24
N THR A 564 26.32 -20.95 -22.64
CA THR A 564 25.22 -21.69 -23.32
C THR A 564 24.71 -22.89 -22.52
N ARG A 565 24.93 -22.90 -21.20
CA ARG A 565 24.62 -24.07 -20.34
C ARG A 565 23.17 -24.10 -19.85
N GLY A 566 22.37 -23.06 -20.12
CA GLY A 566 20.95 -22.93 -19.76
C GLY A 566 20.65 -22.88 -18.25
N LEU A 567 21.38 -23.64 -17.42
CA LEU A 567 21.22 -23.70 -15.98
C LEU A 567 22.59 -23.79 -15.27
N ARG A 568 22.84 -22.91 -14.31
CA ARG A 568 24.05 -22.95 -13.49
C ARG A 568 23.76 -22.72 -12.01
N LEU A 569 24.38 -23.54 -11.16
CA LEU A 569 24.43 -23.29 -9.72
C LEU A 569 25.61 -22.37 -9.42
N TYR A 570 25.41 -21.43 -8.50
CA TYR A 570 26.49 -20.58 -8.04
C TYR A 570 27.63 -21.40 -7.43
N GLU A 571 28.84 -21.15 -7.91
CA GLU A 571 30.10 -21.68 -7.40
C GLU A 571 30.99 -20.49 -6.98
N PRO A 572 31.77 -20.58 -5.88
CA PRO A 572 32.63 -19.48 -5.41
C PRO A 572 33.61 -18.92 -6.45
N GLU A 573 33.98 -19.71 -7.46
CA GLU A 573 34.83 -19.33 -8.59
C GLU A 573 34.21 -18.23 -9.46
N LEU A 574 32.88 -18.08 -9.41
CA LEU A 574 32.12 -17.03 -10.09
C LEU A 574 32.23 -15.67 -9.38
N ASP A 575 32.68 -15.62 -8.11
CA ASP A 575 32.63 -14.41 -7.30
C ASP A 575 33.55 -13.30 -7.86
N THR A 576 33.03 -12.07 -7.98
CA THR A 576 33.74 -10.89 -8.51
C THR A 576 34.99 -10.49 -7.72
N ASN A 577 35.18 -11.08 -6.54
CA ASN A 577 36.38 -10.98 -5.70
C ASN A 577 37.42 -12.07 -6.02
N ASN A 578 37.44 -12.58 -7.26
CA ASN A 578 38.46 -13.52 -7.70
C ASN A 578 39.86 -12.83 -7.67
N PRO A 579 40.84 -13.34 -6.90
CA PRO A 579 42.21 -12.82 -6.89
C PRO A 579 42.78 -12.69 -8.30
N ARG A 580 42.44 -13.63 -9.20
CA ARG A 580 42.82 -13.59 -10.62
C ARG A 580 42.42 -12.28 -11.28
N ARG A 581 41.23 -11.75 -11.01
CA ARG A 581 40.76 -10.52 -11.66
C ARG A 581 41.42 -9.26 -11.12
N LEU A 582 41.72 -9.19 -9.81
CA LEU A 582 42.52 -8.11 -9.24
C LEU A 582 43.95 -8.13 -9.80
N THR A 583 44.53 -9.32 -9.94
CA THR A 583 45.81 -9.53 -10.62
C THR A 583 45.74 -9.03 -12.07
N LEU A 584 44.72 -9.44 -12.84
CA LEU A 584 44.54 -9.00 -14.23
C LEU A 584 44.35 -7.48 -14.36
N VAL A 585 43.71 -6.78 -13.41
CA VAL A 585 43.63 -5.30 -13.46
C VAL A 585 45.00 -4.66 -13.33
N SER A 586 45.82 -5.13 -12.38
CA SER A 586 47.18 -4.64 -12.16
C SER A 586 48.11 -4.97 -13.34
N GLU A 587 47.99 -6.20 -13.86
CA GLU A 587 48.78 -6.70 -14.97
C GLU A 587 48.37 -6.07 -16.30
N LEU A 588 47.09 -5.77 -16.54
CA LEU A 588 46.64 -5.07 -17.75
C LEU A 588 47.26 -3.67 -17.84
N ARG A 589 47.30 -2.94 -16.72
CA ARG A 589 47.98 -1.63 -16.67
C ARG A 589 49.46 -1.75 -17.00
N THR A 590 50.10 -2.80 -16.49
CA THR A 590 51.51 -3.09 -16.78
C THR A 590 51.71 -3.45 -18.26
N ALA A 591 50.86 -4.32 -18.80
CA ALA A 591 50.91 -4.79 -20.18
C ALA A 591 50.73 -3.66 -21.21
N LEU A 592 49.89 -2.66 -20.91
CA LEU A 592 49.74 -1.46 -21.73
C LEU A 592 51.03 -0.62 -21.79
N GLN A 593 51.89 -0.68 -20.77
CA GLN A 593 53.16 0.04 -20.71
C GLN A 593 54.34 -0.80 -21.23
N SER A 594 54.31 -2.12 -21.03
CA SER A 594 55.41 -3.04 -21.34
C SER A 594 55.29 -3.75 -22.70
N GLY A 595 54.22 -3.48 -23.47
CA GLY A 595 53.99 -4.10 -24.78
C GLY A 595 53.38 -5.51 -24.71
N GLY A 596 52.69 -5.86 -23.62
CA GLY A 596 51.97 -7.12 -23.47
C GLY A 596 50.66 -7.19 -24.28
N ILE A 597 50.14 -6.04 -24.72
CA ILE A 597 49.04 -5.95 -25.68
C ILE A 597 49.62 -5.87 -27.09
N GLN A 598 49.09 -6.67 -28.01
CA GLN A 598 49.46 -6.67 -29.43
C GLN A 598 48.22 -6.42 -30.29
N VAL A 599 48.40 -5.77 -31.42
CA VAL A 599 47.34 -5.58 -32.41
C VAL A 599 47.51 -6.61 -33.52
N HIS A 600 46.57 -7.54 -33.58
CA HIS A 600 46.36 -8.36 -34.76
C HIS A 600 45.46 -7.61 -35.74
N VAL A 601 45.52 -7.96 -37.01
CA VAL A 601 44.73 -7.36 -38.08
C VAL A 601 44.04 -8.46 -38.87
N GLN A 602 42.78 -8.26 -39.22
CA GLN A 602 42.03 -9.17 -40.09
C GLN A 602 41.66 -8.47 -41.40
N PRO A 603 41.99 -9.03 -42.58
CA PRO A 603 41.71 -8.38 -43.85
C PRO A 603 40.21 -8.33 -44.17
N GLN A 604 39.78 -7.20 -44.74
CA GLN A 604 38.46 -6.96 -45.33
C GLN A 604 38.64 -6.72 -46.84
N GLY A 605 37.92 -7.50 -47.66
CA GLY A 605 38.09 -7.50 -49.11
C GLY A 605 36.80 -7.27 -49.88
N ARG A 606 36.90 -6.63 -51.05
CA ARG A 606 35.75 -6.45 -51.95
C ARG A 606 35.25 -7.80 -52.44
N LEU A 607 33.95 -8.07 -52.25
CA LEU A 607 33.36 -9.35 -52.66
C LEU A 607 33.46 -9.58 -54.19
N SER A 608 33.36 -8.50 -54.98
CA SER A 608 33.43 -8.53 -56.44
C SER A 608 34.79 -8.95 -57.04
N GLY A 609 35.86 -9.02 -56.23
CA GLY A 609 37.19 -9.32 -56.76
C GLY A 609 38.26 -9.75 -55.75
N GLY A 610 37.93 -9.87 -54.47
CA GLY A 610 38.84 -10.32 -53.41
C GLY A 610 40.02 -9.38 -53.12
N GLN A 611 39.96 -8.13 -53.57
CA GLN A 611 40.97 -7.11 -53.29
C GLN A 611 40.78 -6.60 -51.86
N VAL A 612 41.83 -6.67 -51.05
CA VAL A 612 41.84 -6.16 -49.68
C VAL A 612 41.93 -4.64 -49.70
N VAL A 613 41.01 -3.98 -48.99
CA VAL A 613 40.88 -2.51 -48.97
C VAL A 613 41.02 -1.93 -47.57
N GLN A 614 40.68 -2.71 -46.55
CA GLN A 614 40.70 -2.34 -45.15
C GLN A 614 41.11 -3.55 -44.31
N VAL A 615 41.54 -3.33 -43.08
CA VAL A 615 41.73 -4.39 -42.08
C VAL A 615 41.08 -3.98 -40.77
N GLU A 616 40.54 -4.94 -40.03
CA GLU A 616 40.07 -4.71 -38.66
C GLU A 616 41.19 -4.96 -37.65
N ALA A 617 41.42 -4.02 -36.75
CA ALA A 617 42.42 -4.11 -35.69
C ALA A 617 41.83 -4.77 -34.45
N LEU A 618 42.41 -5.91 -34.07
CA LEU A 618 41.94 -6.78 -33.01
C LEU A 618 42.99 -6.87 -31.90
N ALA A 619 42.67 -6.35 -30.72
CA ALA A 619 43.55 -6.41 -29.56
C ALA A 619 43.75 -7.87 -29.10
N ARG A 620 44.98 -8.22 -28.74
CA ARG A 620 45.37 -9.52 -28.17
C ARG A 620 46.27 -9.30 -26.97
N TRP A 621 45.95 -9.91 -25.84
CA TRP A 621 46.79 -9.82 -24.66
C TRP A 621 47.62 -11.08 -24.49
N ARG A 622 48.94 -10.95 -24.62
CA ARG A 622 49.89 -12.01 -24.29
C ARG A 622 50.38 -11.83 -22.86
N HIS A 623 49.89 -12.67 -21.96
CA HIS A 623 50.34 -12.70 -20.57
C HIS A 623 51.55 -13.61 -20.41
N PRO A 624 52.63 -13.19 -19.71
CA PRO A 624 53.84 -14.01 -19.54
C PRO A 624 53.58 -15.36 -18.86
N GLU A 625 52.65 -15.41 -17.90
CA GLU A 625 52.35 -16.62 -17.11
C GLU A 625 51.05 -17.32 -17.54
N LEU A 626 50.04 -16.54 -17.98
CA LEU A 626 48.70 -17.06 -18.27
C LEU A 626 48.50 -17.36 -19.76
N GLY A 627 49.49 -17.07 -20.60
CA GLY A 627 49.39 -17.23 -22.05
C GLY A 627 48.49 -16.18 -22.67
N ASN A 628 47.77 -16.56 -23.74
CA ASN A 628 46.89 -15.63 -24.46
C ASN A 628 45.58 -15.45 -23.70
N ILE A 629 45.29 -14.20 -23.31
CA ILE A 629 44.03 -13.82 -22.67
C ILE A 629 43.08 -13.30 -23.76
N ALA A 630 41.87 -13.85 -23.81
CA ALA A 630 40.89 -13.53 -24.83
C ALA A 630 40.31 -12.11 -24.64
N PRO A 631 39.97 -11.38 -25.74
CA PRO A 631 39.30 -10.09 -25.67
C PRO A 631 38.09 -10.06 -24.74
N ASP A 632 37.25 -11.11 -24.81
CA ASP A 632 36.03 -11.25 -23.99
C ASP A 632 36.32 -11.35 -22.48
N GLU A 633 37.55 -11.72 -22.09
CA GLU A 633 37.98 -11.74 -20.69
C GLU A 633 38.49 -10.36 -20.25
N PHE A 634 39.35 -9.70 -21.05
CA PHE A 634 40.05 -8.50 -20.59
C PHE A 634 39.42 -7.16 -20.98
N ILE A 635 38.63 -7.07 -22.05
CA ILE A 635 37.93 -5.84 -22.42
C ILE A 635 36.92 -5.45 -21.31
N PRO A 636 36.07 -6.37 -20.80
CA PRO A 636 35.18 -6.05 -19.69
C PRO A 636 35.94 -5.67 -18.41
N ILE A 637 37.16 -6.18 -18.21
CA ILE A 637 38.02 -5.78 -17.09
C ILE A 637 38.50 -4.34 -17.29
N ALA A 638 38.94 -3.98 -18.50
CA ALA A 638 39.39 -2.64 -18.85
C ALA A 638 38.27 -1.60 -18.65
N GLU A 639 37.04 -1.92 -19.09
CA GLU A 639 35.88 -1.06 -18.92
C GLU A 639 35.57 -0.78 -17.46
N ARG A 640 35.48 -1.82 -16.63
CA ARG A 640 35.10 -1.69 -15.21
C ARG A 640 36.20 -1.05 -14.35
N SER A 641 37.46 -1.21 -14.73
CA SER A 641 38.61 -0.65 -14.02
C SER A 641 39.01 0.76 -14.50
N GLY A 642 38.34 1.30 -15.53
CA GLY A 642 38.68 2.60 -16.11
C GLY A 642 39.94 2.58 -16.99
N LEU A 643 40.46 1.40 -17.35
CA LEU A 643 41.61 1.23 -18.23
C LEU A 643 41.23 1.19 -19.72
N ILE A 644 39.94 1.25 -20.05
CA ILE A 644 39.46 1.18 -21.44
C ILE A 644 39.94 2.36 -22.30
N GLY A 645 39.96 3.59 -21.76
CA GLY A 645 40.51 4.76 -22.47
C GLY A 645 41.97 4.55 -22.87
N PRO A 646 42.88 4.25 -21.91
CA PRO A 646 44.26 3.90 -22.20
C PRO A 646 44.43 2.75 -23.21
N LEU A 647 43.58 1.72 -23.15
CA LEU A 647 43.60 0.61 -24.11
C LEU A 647 43.18 1.07 -25.51
N THR A 648 42.10 1.85 -25.64
CA THR A 648 41.67 2.43 -26.92
C THR A 648 42.77 3.29 -27.53
N THR A 649 43.41 4.17 -26.74
CA THR A 649 44.53 4.99 -27.20
C THR A 649 45.69 4.13 -27.70
N TYR A 650 46.04 3.07 -26.97
CA TYR A 650 47.12 2.16 -27.36
C TYR A 650 46.83 1.45 -28.69
N VAL A 651 45.62 0.93 -28.85
CA VAL A 651 45.19 0.25 -30.09
C VAL A 651 45.17 1.21 -31.26
N LEU A 652 44.64 2.43 -31.08
CA LEU A 652 44.65 3.47 -32.12
C LEU A 652 46.07 3.86 -32.53
N ASP A 653 46.96 4.15 -31.57
CA ASP A 653 48.35 4.54 -31.85
C ASP A 653 49.08 3.45 -32.64
N SER A 654 48.93 2.19 -32.21
CA SER A 654 49.56 1.03 -32.86
C SER A 654 48.99 0.77 -34.26
N SER A 655 47.67 0.90 -34.42
CA SER A 655 46.98 0.67 -35.69
C SER A 655 47.33 1.75 -36.73
N LEU A 656 47.39 3.01 -36.31
CA LEU A 656 47.78 4.13 -37.17
C LEU A 656 49.27 4.07 -37.54
N ALA A 657 50.14 3.66 -36.62
CA ALA A 657 51.55 3.39 -36.95
C ALA A 657 51.70 2.31 -38.02
N ALA A 658 50.96 1.19 -37.88
CA ALA A 658 50.96 0.11 -38.85
C ALA A 658 50.41 0.58 -40.22
N CYS A 659 49.30 1.33 -40.22
CA CYS A 659 48.73 1.91 -41.45
C CYS A 659 49.71 2.85 -42.16
N ALA A 660 50.40 3.73 -41.42
CA ALA A 660 51.44 4.60 -42.00
C ALA A 660 52.58 3.79 -42.64
N GLN A 661 53.00 2.69 -42.01
CA GLN A 661 54.03 1.81 -42.54
C GLN A 661 53.57 1.09 -43.83
N TRP A 662 52.33 0.59 -43.87
CA TRP A 662 51.78 -0.04 -45.07
C TRP A 662 51.73 0.95 -46.23
N ARG A 663 51.29 2.19 -45.97
CA ARG A 663 51.24 3.27 -46.97
C ARG A 663 52.63 3.64 -47.49
N ALA A 664 53.62 3.76 -46.61
CA ALA A 664 55.00 4.02 -47.01
C ALA A 664 55.57 2.91 -47.93
N ASN A 665 55.09 1.68 -47.76
CA ASN A 665 55.47 0.53 -48.57
C ASN A 665 54.57 0.32 -49.82
N GLY A 666 53.75 1.32 -50.17
CA GLY A 666 52.92 1.31 -51.37
C GLY A 666 51.57 0.58 -51.25
N HIS A 667 51.19 0.13 -50.04
CA HIS A 667 49.90 -0.49 -49.78
C HIS A 667 48.94 0.52 -49.16
N ASP A 668 47.95 0.96 -49.93
CA ASP A 668 46.98 1.95 -49.49
C ASP A 668 45.73 1.32 -48.86
N ILE A 669 45.90 0.78 -47.64
CA ILE A 669 44.91 -0.01 -46.91
C ILE A 669 44.46 0.74 -45.65
N GLY A 670 43.14 0.82 -45.45
CA GLY A 670 42.54 1.42 -44.25
C GLY A 670 42.62 0.51 -43.03
N VAL A 671 42.40 1.06 -41.84
CA VAL A 671 42.31 0.29 -40.60
C VAL A 671 41.02 0.65 -39.85
N ALA A 672 40.30 -0.38 -39.42
CA ALA A 672 39.10 -0.27 -38.59
C ALA A 672 39.47 -0.57 -37.13
N VAL A 673 38.96 0.23 -36.19
CA VAL A 673 39.22 0.07 -34.76
C VAL A 673 37.92 0.17 -33.99
N ASN A 674 37.64 -0.86 -33.18
CA ASN A 674 36.50 -0.92 -32.29
C ASN A 674 36.58 0.11 -31.14
N LEU A 675 35.47 0.82 -30.91
CA LEU A 675 35.27 1.73 -29.80
C LEU A 675 34.30 1.14 -28.77
N SER A 676 34.70 1.22 -27.50
CA SER A 676 33.80 0.88 -26.40
C SER A 676 32.72 1.95 -26.18
N THR A 677 31.60 1.55 -25.58
CA THR A 677 30.56 2.46 -25.09
C THR A 677 31.15 3.56 -24.20
N ARG A 678 32.12 3.22 -23.35
CA ARG A 678 32.74 4.19 -22.44
C ARG A 678 33.64 5.19 -23.16
N SER A 679 34.25 4.80 -24.30
CA SER A 679 35.04 5.71 -25.14
C SER A 679 34.15 6.77 -25.79
N LEU A 680 32.91 6.42 -26.18
CA LEU A 680 31.92 7.39 -26.68
C LEU A 680 31.44 8.40 -25.63
N HIS A 681 31.79 8.15 -24.36
CA HIS A 681 31.52 9.03 -23.25
C HIS A 681 32.72 9.95 -22.90
N ASP A 682 33.85 9.78 -23.57
CA ASP A 682 35.03 10.61 -23.35
C ASP A 682 34.96 11.87 -24.24
N ALA A 683 35.00 13.04 -23.61
CA ALA A 683 34.93 14.31 -24.32
C ALA A 683 36.18 14.61 -25.14
N ASP A 684 37.32 14.03 -24.74
CA ASP A 684 38.66 14.28 -25.30
C ASP A 684 39.01 13.31 -26.45
N LEU A 685 38.12 12.35 -26.78
CA LEU A 685 38.39 11.33 -27.80
C LEU A 685 38.68 11.94 -29.19
N VAL A 686 37.98 13.01 -29.56
CA VAL A 686 38.13 13.65 -30.88
C VAL A 686 39.51 14.26 -31.01
N GLU A 687 39.93 15.00 -29.99
CA GLU A 687 41.24 15.64 -29.89
C GLU A 687 42.36 14.60 -29.90
N GLU A 688 42.15 13.46 -29.24
CA GLU A 688 43.09 12.36 -29.21
C GLU A 688 43.25 11.68 -30.58
N VAL A 689 42.14 11.38 -31.27
CA VAL A 689 42.17 10.80 -32.62
C VAL A 689 42.87 11.74 -33.60
N ASP A 690 42.56 13.04 -33.56
CA ASP A 690 43.18 14.06 -34.41
C ASP A 690 44.70 14.17 -34.16
N ARG A 691 45.12 14.12 -32.88
CA ARG A 691 46.52 14.08 -32.49
C ARG A 691 47.25 12.85 -33.05
N LEU A 692 46.66 11.66 -32.95
CA LEU A 692 47.27 10.42 -33.42
C LEU A 692 47.35 10.35 -34.95
N LEU A 693 46.31 10.79 -35.66
CA LEU A 693 46.31 10.89 -37.13
C LEU A 693 47.45 11.80 -37.62
N ARG A 694 47.60 12.98 -37.02
CA ARG A 694 48.68 13.92 -37.35
C ARG A 694 50.07 13.35 -37.01
N ARG A 695 50.21 12.68 -35.86
CA ARG A 695 51.47 12.07 -35.43
C ARG A 695 52.01 11.07 -36.45
N HIS A 696 51.14 10.23 -37.00
CA HIS A 696 51.52 9.17 -37.95
C HIS A 696 51.39 9.57 -39.42
N GLY A 697 50.88 10.76 -39.72
CA GLY A 697 50.67 11.23 -41.10
C GLY A 697 49.65 10.41 -41.87
N VAL A 698 48.69 9.79 -41.18
CA VAL A 698 47.63 8.98 -41.80
C VAL A 698 46.44 9.89 -42.15
N PRO A 699 45.97 9.89 -43.41
CA PRO A 699 44.75 10.62 -43.77
C PRO A 699 43.56 10.10 -42.98
N ALA A 700 42.72 10.99 -42.43
CA ALA A 700 41.60 10.63 -41.55
C ALA A 700 40.67 9.57 -42.18
N HIS A 701 40.39 9.65 -43.48
CA HIS A 701 39.51 8.72 -44.20
C HIS A 701 40.06 7.28 -44.30
N ARG A 702 41.29 7.02 -43.82
CA ARG A 702 41.88 5.69 -43.72
C ARG A 702 41.69 5.04 -42.34
N LEU A 703 41.16 5.79 -41.38
CA LEU A 703 40.70 5.26 -40.10
C LEU A 703 39.18 5.11 -40.14
N THR A 704 38.72 3.90 -39.87
CA THR A 704 37.31 3.59 -39.61
C THR A 704 37.16 3.31 -38.13
N LEU A 705 36.22 3.96 -37.46
CA LEU A 705 35.88 3.68 -36.07
C LEU A 705 34.59 2.88 -36.02
N GLU A 706 34.65 1.70 -35.43
CA GLU A 706 33.53 0.77 -35.31
C GLU A 706 32.84 0.99 -33.96
N VAL A 707 31.53 1.14 -33.98
CA VAL A 707 30.70 1.28 -32.79
C VAL A 707 29.61 0.23 -32.83
N THR A 708 29.44 -0.52 -31.75
CA THR A 708 28.34 -1.48 -31.66
C THR A 708 27.01 -0.74 -31.53
N GLU A 709 25.93 -1.32 -32.04
CA GLU A 709 24.58 -0.75 -31.93
C GLU A 709 24.22 -0.35 -30.49
N GLY A 710 24.45 -1.26 -29.54
CA GLY A 710 24.14 -1.06 -28.12
C GLY A 710 24.94 0.08 -27.47
N SER A 711 26.16 0.35 -27.95
CA SER A 711 27.01 1.42 -27.43
C SER A 711 26.44 2.82 -27.69
N VAL A 712 25.69 2.98 -28.78
CA VAL A 712 25.12 4.27 -29.20
C VAL A 712 23.78 4.55 -28.51
N MET A 713 23.04 3.51 -28.10
CA MET A 713 21.70 3.64 -27.52
C MET A 713 21.69 4.03 -26.04
N ALA A 714 22.81 3.90 -25.32
CA ALA A 714 22.88 4.19 -23.88
C ALA A 714 22.74 5.71 -23.56
N ASP A 715 23.35 6.58 -24.37
CA ASP A 715 23.15 8.04 -24.33
C ASP A 715 23.14 8.60 -25.76
N PRO A 716 21.98 8.52 -26.44
CA PRO A 716 21.85 8.80 -27.87
C PRO A 716 22.31 10.20 -28.26
N ALA A 717 21.94 11.21 -27.48
CA ALA A 717 22.20 12.61 -27.83
C ALA A 717 23.70 12.92 -27.77
N ARG A 718 24.40 12.42 -26.76
CA ARG A 718 25.82 12.68 -26.57
C ARG A 718 26.69 11.87 -27.54
N ALA A 719 26.36 10.60 -27.75
CA ALA A 719 27.06 9.75 -28.69
C ALA A 719 26.95 10.31 -30.13
N VAL A 720 25.75 10.69 -30.57
CA VAL A 720 25.54 11.28 -31.91
C VAL A 720 26.35 12.56 -32.11
N ALA A 721 26.40 13.44 -31.10
CA ALA A 721 27.19 14.68 -31.18
C ALA A 721 28.69 14.40 -31.33
N LEU A 722 29.23 13.43 -30.57
CA LEU A 722 30.63 13.01 -30.67
C LEU A 722 30.94 12.38 -32.04
N LEU A 723 30.06 11.49 -32.52
CA LEU A 723 30.20 10.85 -33.83
C LEU A 723 30.19 11.89 -34.96
N HIS A 724 29.35 12.94 -34.87
CA HIS A 724 29.42 14.04 -35.84
C HIS A 724 30.78 14.73 -35.83
N ARG A 725 31.34 15.02 -34.66
CA ARG A 725 32.69 15.63 -34.54
C ARG A 725 33.78 14.73 -35.13
N LEU A 726 33.70 13.42 -34.90
CA LEU A 726 34.63 12.44 -35.50
C LEU A 726 34.48 12.41 -37.02
N ARG A 727 33.26 12.34 -37.55
CA ARG A 727 33.05 12.43 -39.01
C ARG A 727 33.58 13.74 -39.59
N ASP A 728 33.37 14.86 -38.90
CA ASP A 728 33.82 16.19 -39.36
C ASP A 728 35.36 16.33 -39.34
N LEU A 729 36.07 15.53 -38.52
CA LEU A 729 37.53 15.34 -38.59
C LEU A 729 37.95 14.59 -39.87
N GLY A 730 37.02 13.87 -40.51
CA GLY A 730 37.22 13.13 -41.74
C GLY A 730 37.47 11.63 -41.54
N VAL A 731 37.27 11.09 -40.33
CA VAL A 731 37.31 9.64 -40.10
C VAL A 731 36.03 8.98 -40.58
N ARG A 732 36.13 7.72 -41.00
CA ARG A 732 34.96 6.91 -41.34
C ARG A 732 34.36 6.32 -40.07
N LEU A 733 33.04 6.14 -40.05
CA LEU A 733 32.31 5.54 -38.95
C LEU A 733 31.53 4.35 -39.46
N SER A 734 31.62 3.25 -38.73
CA SER A 734 30.96 1.98 -39.05
C SER A 734 30.11 1.51 -37.87
N VAL A 735 28.94 0.96 -38.16
CA VAL A 735 28.10 0.31 -37.14
C VAL A 735 28.42 -1.18 -37.14
N ASP A 736 28.87 -1.68 -36.01
CA ASP A 736 29.19 -3.08 -35.79
C ASP A 736 28.00 -3.87 -35.20
N ASP A 737 28.02 -5.19 -35.36
CA ASP A 737 27.00 -6.16 -34.94
C ASP A 737 25.58 -5.84 -35.44
N PHE A 738 25.44 -5.23 -36.62
CA PHE A 738 24.14 -4.76 -37.10
C PHE A 738 23.18 -5.92 -37.41
N GLY A 739 21.99 -5.86 -36.81
CA GLY A 739 20.95 -6.89 -36.93
C GLY A 739 20.78 -7.75 -35.68
N THR A 740 21.72 -7.71 -34.72
CA THR A 740 21.64 -8.48 -33.46
C THR A 740 20.86 -7.74 -32.34
N GLY A 741 20.19 -6.63 -32.66
CA GLY A 741 19.44 -5.83 -31.69
C GLY A 741 18.41 -4.82 -32.24
N TYR A 742 17.78 -4.07 -31.31
CA TYR A 742 16.77 -3.01 -31.48
C TYR A 742 17.30 -1.80 -32.26
N SER A 743 17.69 -2.02 -33.51
CA SER A 743 17.97 -0.95 -34.45
C SER A 743 16.66 -0.31 -34.89
N SER A 744 16.30 0.83 -34.29
CA SER A 744 15.33 1.70 -34.95
C SER A 744 15.96 2.22 -36.25
N LEU A 745 15.44 1.81 -37.42
CA LEU A 745 15.83 2.37 -38.73
C LEU A 745 15.81 3.92 -38.73
N SER A 746 14.94 4.51 -37.89
CA SER A 746 14.86 5.95 -37.68
C SER A 746 16.12 6.55 -37.05
N TYR A 747 16.86 5.75 -36.27
CA TYR A 747 18.08 6.11 -35.58
C TYR A 747 19.31 5.91 -36.46
N LEU A 748 19.40 4.79 -37.20
CA LEU A 748 20.45 4.59 -38.20
C LEU A 748 20.49 5.75 -39.20
N LYS A 749 19.33 6.25 -39.63
CA LYS A 749 19.20 7.44 -40.50
C LYS A 749 19.82 8.72 -39.91
N ARG A 750 19.91 8.83 -38.58
CA ARG A 750 20.47 10.01 -37.89
C ARG A 750 21.97 9.86 -37.62
N LEU A 751 22.51 8.65 -37.67
CA LEU A 751 23.91 8.42 -37.39
C LEU A 751 24.79 8.88 -38.56
N PRO A 752 25.91 9.58 -38.31
CA PRO A 752 26.83 10.03 -39.33
C PRO A 752 27.75 8.89 -39.83
N VAL A 753 27.20 7.71 -40.07
CA VAL A 753 27.93 6.49 -40.46
C VAL A 753 28.04 6.36 -41.97
N GLN A 754 29.07 5.65 -42.44
CA GLN A 754 29.31 5.36 -43.86
C GLN A 754 29.29 3.85 -44.14
N GLU A 755 29.31 3.04 -43.10
CA GLU A 755 29.52 1.60 -43.19
C GLU A 755 28.67 0.88 -42.14
N VAL A 756 28.21 -0.32 -42.47
CA VAL A 756 27.44 -1.20 -41.60
C VAL A 756 27.99 -2.61 -41.76
N LYS A 757 28.28 -3.27 -40.63
CA LYS A 757 28.79 -4.65 -40.59
C LYS A 757 27.65 -5.61 -40.20
N ILE A 758 27.39 -6.60 -41.04
CA ILE A 758 26.46 -7.69 -40.77
C ILE A 758 27.16 -8.69 -39.86
N ASP A 759 26.58 -8.93 -38.70
CA ASP A 759 27.14 -9.85 -37.71
C ASP A 759 27.33 -11.27 -38.26
N ARG A 760 28.36 -11.94 -37.76
CA ARG A 760 28.73 -13.31 -38.11
C ARG A 760 27.59 -14.31 -37.90
N SER A 761 26.69 -14.12 -36.95
CA SER A 761 25.56 -15.03 -36.69
C SER A 761 24.69 -15.24 -37.93
N PHE A 762 24.40 -14.18 -38.68
CA PHE A 762 23.61 -14.24 -39.92
C PHE A 762 24.39 -14.83 -41.11
N ILE A 763 25.72 -14.81 -41.07
CA ILE A 763 26.58 -15.27 -42.16
C ILE A 763 26.99 -16.75 -42.00
N THR A 764 27.19 -17.21 -40.77
CA THR A 764 27.70 -18.57 -40.49
C THR A 764 26.73 -19.68 -40.95
N SER A 765 25.44 -19.37 -40.99
CA SER A 765 24.37 -20.31 -41.37
C SER A 765 23.83 -20.08 -42.80
N LEU A 766 24.43 -19.18 -43.56
CA LEU A 766 23.91 -18.71 -44.86
C LEU A 766 23.93 -19.83 -45.90
N ARG A 767 22.76 -20.40 -46.21
CA ARG A 767 22.56 -21.40 -47.28
C ARG A 767 21.40 -20.98 -48.17
N GLU A 768 21.45 -21.34 -49.45
CA GLU A 768 20.35 -21.03 -50.38
C GLU A 768 19.00 -21.57 -49.83
N GLY A 769 18.05 -20.67 -49.60
CA GLY A 769 16.71 -20.98 -49.10
C GLY A 769 16.50 -20.87 -47.59
N SER A 770 17.50 -20.46 -46.79
CA SER A 770 17.32 -20.16 -45.36
C SER A 770 16.71 -18.77 -45.12
N GLU A 771 16.12 -18.56 -43.95
CA GLU A 771 15.58 -17.26 -43.52
C GLU A 771 16.69 -16.19 -43.42
N ASP A 772 17.92 -16.58 -43.05
CA ASP A 772 19.09 -15.69 -42.99
C ASP A 772 19.38 -15.01 -44.34
N VAL A 773 19.12 -15.69 -45.46
CA VAL A 773 19.30 -15.11 -46.80
C VAL A 773 18.35 -13.92 -47.02
N ALA A 774 17.13 -13.98 -46.47
CA ALA A 774 16.17 -12.89 -46.56
C ALA A 774 16.62 -11.68 -45.72
N ILE A 775 17.11 -11.93 -44.50
CA ILE A 775 17.62 -10.89 -43.59
C ILE A 775 18.85 -10.21 -44.19
N VAL A 776 19.86 -10.98 -44.59
CA VAL A 776 21.09 -10.47 -45.20
C VAL A 776 20.78 -9.67 -46.46
N ARG A 777 19.87 -10.16 -47.32
CA ARG A 777 19.45 -9.41 -48.51
C ARG A 777 18.76 -8.10 -48.15
N ALA A 778 17.90 -8.09 -47.13
CA ALA A 778 17.24 -6.87 -46.66
C ALA A 778 18.25 -5.85 -46.11
N ILE A 779 19.28 -6.30 -45.36
CA ILE A 779 20.34 -5.41 -44.86
C ILE A 779 21.18 -4.85 -46.01
N VAL A 780 21.54 -5.68 -46.99
CA VAL A 780 22.27 -5.23 -48.19
C VAL A 780 21.44 -4.22 -48.99
N ASP A 781 20.15 -4.49 -49.18
CA ASP A 781 19.23 -3.55 -49.86
C ASP A 781 19.08 -2.24 -49.05
N LEU A 782 19.00 -2.32 -47.73
CA LEU A 782 18.94 -1.15 -46.85
C LEU A 782 20.20 -0.29 -46.96
N GLY A 783 21.38 -0.91 -46.89
CA GLY A 783 22.67 -0.23 -47.04
C GLY A 783 22.74 0.51 -48.37
N ARG A 784 22.33 -0.14 -49.47
CA ARG A 784 22.23 0.49 -50.79
C ARG A 784 21.30 1.71 -50.81
N HIS A 785 20.12 1.64 -50.18
CA HIS A 785 19.18 2.77 -50.12
C HIS A 785 19.65 3.91 -49.23
N LEU A 786 20.43 3.61 -48.18
CA LEU A 786 20.99 4.60 -47.26
C LEU A 786 22.39 5.10 -47.69
N GLN A 787 22.92 4.60 -48.81
CA GLN A 787 24.27 4.89 -49.29
C GLN A 787 25.37 4.53 -48.28
N LEU A 788 25.18 3.40 -47.58
CA LEU A 788 26.13 2.81 -46.65
C LEU A 788 26.83 1.63 -47.33
N GLU A 789 28.14 1.51 -47.10
CA GLU A 789 28.91 0.33 -47.51
C GLU A 789 28.62 -0.83 -46.55
N VAL A 790 28.30 -2.01 -47.08
CA VAL A 790 27.93 -3.17 -46.27
C VAL A 790 29.07 -4.17 -46.21
N VAL A 791 29.47 -4.55 -44.99
CA VAL A 791 30.52 -5.54 -44.72
C VAL A 791 29.87 -6.79 -44.14
N ALA A 792 30.11 -7.96 -44.73
CA ALA A 792 29.65 -9.23 -44.16
C ALA A 792 30.77 -9.92 -43.37
N GLU A 793 30.51 -10.25 -42.10
CA GLU A 793 31.50 -10.86 -41.22
C GLU A 793 31.39 -12.38 -41.09
N GLY A 794 32.49 -13.05 -40.74
CA GLY A 794 32.46 -14.48 -40.45
C GLY A 794 32.33 -15.38 -41.66
N ILE A 795 32.73 -14.94 -42.85
CA ILE A 795 32.74 -15.78 -44.06
C ILE A 795 33.80 -16.89 -43.92
N GLU A 796 33.38 -18.14 -43.83
CA GLU A 796 34.27 -19.29 -43.63
C GLU A 796 34.57 -20.09 -44.90
N ASP A 797 33.73 -19.99 -45.93
CA ASP A 797 33.84 -20.73 -47.19
C ASP A 797 33.57 -19.89 -48.44
N GLN A 798 33.88 -20.48 -49.60
CA GLN A 798 33.72 -19.84 -50.92
C GLN A 798 32.24 -19.72 -51.34
N GLU A 799 31.39 -20.66 -50.92
CA GLU A 799 29.98 -20.68 -51.30
C GLU A 799 29.25 -19.46 -50.71
N THR A 800 29.50 -19.18 -49.42
CA THR A 800 29.02 -17.99 -48.72
C THR A 800 29.56 -16.70 -49.35
N TRP A 801 30.84 -16.68 -49.73
CA TRP A 801 31.44 -15.54 -50.42
C TRP A 801 30.73 -15.22 -51.75
N ASP A 802 30.51 -16.24 -52.58
CA ASP A 802 29.87 -16.11 -53.89
C ASP A 802 28.39 -15.71 -53.76
N LEU A 803 27.69 -16.28 -52.76
CA LEU A 803 26.31 -15.95 -52.45
C LEU A 803 26.17 -14.47 -52.04
N LEU A 804 27.01 -13.98 -51.12
CA LEU A 804 27.02 -12.56 -50.72
C LEU A 804 27.39 -11.62 -51.88
N ALA A 805 28.34 -12.02 -52.72
CA ALA A 805 28.67 -11.28 -53.93
C ALA A 805 27.48 -11.18 -54.89
N SER A 806 26.70 -12.26 -55.05
CA SER A 806 25.50 -12.28 -55.89
C SER A 806 24.36 -11.37 -55.37
N MET A 807 24.31 -11.14 -54.05
CA MET A 807 23.36 -10.21 -53.43
C MET A 807 23.80 -8.74 -53.55
N GLY A 808 25.01 -8.49 -54.05
CA GLY A 808 25.57 -7.15 -54.17
C GLY A 808 26.02 -6.55 -52.84
N CYS A 809 26.50 -7.38 -51.90
CA CYS A 809 27.22 -6.92 -50.72
C CYS A 809 28.61 -6.38 -51.13
N ASP A 810 29.10 -5.33 -50.46
CA ASP A 810 30.30 -4.60 -50.89
C ASP A 810 31.59 -5.30 -50.46
N LEU A 811 31.71 -5.55 -49.15
CA LEU A 811 32.91 -6.08 -48.51
C LEU A 811 32.62 -7.38 -47.75
N GLY A 812 33.64 -8.24 -47.65
CA GLY A 812 33.59 -9.49 -46.91
C GLY A 812 34.80 -9.65 -46.00
N GLN A 813 34.55 -10.16 -44.80
CA GLN A 813 35.54 -10.49 -43.78
C GLN A 813 35.29 -11.90 -43.24
N GLY A 814 36.35 -12.66 -43.00
CA GLY A 814 36.22 -13.98 -42.41
C GLY A 814 37.44 -14.85 -42.66
N TRP A 815 37.39 -16.08 -42.13
CA TRP A 815 38.50 -17.03 -42.24
C TRP A 815 38.76 -17.49 -43.66
N HIS A 816 37.74 -17.46 -44.53
CA HIS A 816 37.90 -17.72 -45.96
C HIS A 816 38.88 -16.73 -46.62
N LEU A 817 38.80 -15.45 -46.24
CA LEU A 817 39.69 -14.43 -46.76
C LEU A 817 41.06 -14.50 -46.07
N GLY A 818 41.06 -14.50 -44.75
CA GLY A 818 42.26 -14.57 -43.93
C GLY A 818 41.94 -14.52 -42.43
N ARG A 819 42.66 -15.31 -41.64
CA ARG A 819 42.57 -15.28 -40.17
C ARG A 819 43.23 -14.00 -39.62
N PRO A 820 42.83 -13.55 -38.42
CA PRO A 820 43.54 -12.47 -37.72
C PRO A 820 45.04 -12.80 -37.55
N MET A 821 45.91 -11.91 -38.03
CA MET A 821 47.37 -12.08 -38.02
C MET A 821 48.06 -10.88 -37.37
N PRO A 822 49.29 -10.99 -36.84
CA PRO A 822 50.05 -9.82 -36.41
C PRO A 822 50.14 -8.75 -37.51
N SER A 823 50.06 -7.47 -37.15
CA SER A 823 50.08 -6.36 -38.13
C SER A 823 51.31 -6.34 -39.06
N GLU A 824 52.43 -6.86 -38.57
CA GLU A 824 53.68 -7.05 -39.31
C GLU A 824 53.62 -8.14 -40.39
N GLU A 825 52.75 -9.15 -40.22
CA GLU A 825 52.58 -10.26 -41.17
C GLU A 825 51.66 -9.90 -42.35
N LEU A 826 50.92 -8.79 -42.27
CA LEU A 826 49.99 -8.38 -43.32
C LEU A 826 50.67 -8.14 -44.67
N GLN A 827 51.80 -7.42 -44.71
CA GLN A 827 52.46 -7.12 -45.99
C GLN A 827 53.02 -8.37 -46.69
N PRO A 828 53.75 -9.28 -45.99
CA PRO A 828 54.13 -10.57 -46.56
C PRO A 828 52.93 -11.38 -47.08
N TRP A 829 51.83 -11.39 -46.33
CA TRP A 829 50.61 -12.07 -46.70
C TRP A 829 49.98 -11.49 -47.99
N LEU A 830 49.89 -10.16 -48.10
CA LEU A 830 49.39 -9.47 -49.29
C LEU A 830 50.22 -9.79 -50.55
N ARG A 831 51.55 -9.74 -50.46
CA ARG A 831 52.44 -10.05 -51.61
C ARG A 831 52.24 -11.48 -52.13
N THR A 832 52.05 -12.42 -51.21
CA THR A 832 51.82 -13.83 -51.56
C THR A 832 50.48 -13.98 -52.29
N ARG A 833 49.44 -13.29 -51.81
CA ARG A 833 48.11 -13.28 -52.42
C ARG A 833 48.09 -12.62 -53.80
N ASP A 834 48.73 -11.47 -53.96
CA ASP A 834 48.82 -10.77 -55.26
C ASP A 834 49.61 -11.59 -56.30
N SER A 835 50.64 -12.31 -55.85
CA SER A 835 51.39 -13.26 -56.69
C SER A 835 50.57 -14.48 -57.09
N ALA A 836 49.71 -14.99 -56.21
CA ALA A 836 48.78 -16.09 -56.52
C ALA A 836 47.67 -15.65 -57.50
N ARG A 837 47.13 -14.44 -57.32
CA ARG A 837 46.11 -13.87 -58.22
C ARG A 837 46.64 -13.61 -59.63
N SER A 838 47.87 -13.11 -59.76
CA SER A 838 48.50 -12.83 -61.06
C SER A 838 48.89 -14.08 -61.86
N ARG A 839 48.96 -15.26 -61.23
CA ARG A 839 49.31 -16.53 -61.88
C ARG A 839 48.12 -17.39 -62.34
N GLY A 840 46.88 -16.94 -62.11
CA GLY A 840 45.66 -17.60 -62.60
C GLY A 840 45.27 -18.87 -61.82
N GLY A 841 44.20 -18.77 -61.04
CA GLY A 841 43.49 -19.91 -60.44
C GLY A 841 43.46 -19.88 -58.91
N LEU A 842 42.28 -19.63 -58.34
CA LEU A 842 42.01 -19.94 -56.94
C LEU A 842 42.13 -21.47 -56.73
N ARG A 843 43.18 -21.91 -56.05
CA ARG A 843 43.13 -23.08 -55.18
C ARG A 843 43.64 -22.62 -53.82
N ALA A 844 42.74 -22.69 -52.84
CA ALA A 844 42.94 -22.27 -51.46
C ALA A 844 44.07 -23.07 -50.76
N VAL A 845 44.79 -22.37 -49.88
CA VAL A 845 45.58 -22.95 -48.77
C VAL A 845 44.87 -22.59 -47.49
#